data_AF-E6VQV1-F1
#
_entry.id   AF-E6VQV1-F1
#
_cell.length_a   1.000
_cell.length_b   1.000
_cell.length_c   1.000
_cell.angle_alpha   90.00
_cell.angle_beta   90.00
_cell.angle_gamma   90.00
#
_symmetry.space_group_name_H-M   'P 1'
#
loop_
_entity.id
_entity.type
_entity.pdbx_description
1 polymer ?
#
loop_
_entity_poly.entity_id
_entity_poly.type
_entity_poly.pdbx_seq_one_letter_code
_entity_poly.pdbx_strand_id
1 'polypeptide(L)'
;MPSIAKLIDSLPEISQSRLVASGVGVWVAWRGNLNNAVENTFREYGALVVAREIDQALWFCNTNEIFRALARLQIWAKVNPVPVFCQVVPLTLLVGYDMAHSVSLSVELDRQECRFPEDFEVFIHPKLKERVNTIPGLTSPVVGTVDGLAPVDWLGLHADHGLDYETVRKWYFVIKPLGKMSDKDSILGWRDFSIEIVDLLKKNGLRYISDVKDGFIFFPLDNFRLLRSFCSEILTLIKTLKEDPAKQYWPVVMVAVAQGNLQFTGDLPKKIGLDWNRMAPDFPHVRFMDGFLLSEWFRMNEARYGTEAVSLDSWCTIGLREGGEQFGHGTMQVTLPAAFTTPEGNECFYCGQKSHRPEQCPAKQLTTPQPQVWHLLAKTDMKEFTKGFTAIDAAVQGKDFTSAMHDVVHTKNSLESVLARSVYEINCPGQIRTLKLVWRSRGKEWGEGLKQLAPQEGEYVWDALQSLLDNDREAAEELIKQAQLKYPRSYQPHSLLGFWNMEGRDSDQAFFHWQEAERMSYTPLQQGYFAYLQARLMEVQGNLKDAINGYRHANSFSPTWIDPVYRQAVCMVKMGFIGQAMDMFYDLIGRDPHVFNRILIDPELDRGRVQLMSSLWEWWAEAEKEAVEVRERVIKLTEDIGKRFDESHPYFETASEELERLKKLGATNNFVAFRLLIRGAEKFGSSLDDEVKREIKRINANLEYQADRVRNIQKEAAWFPFPRLLLEFNKDFNFCVDKINWVKTQHLKDADNFRKSIRYLDEIEERIDALQGRLVTLRIIRDGTLFVLMLGRNFIWFELIGLGLALVSIPGLIYFTRDVQGNWILDVIRGQQWEFTKGLVIILGILCLAMAAIKSAFTFEKRKRELFEQLDEEMRDTAPRRY
;
A
#
# COMPACT_ATOMS: atom_id res chain seq x y z
N MET A 1 -1.64 33.40 -43.26
CA MET A 1 -1.56 32.31 -44.24
C MET A 1 -1.49 31.01 -43.46
N PRO A 2 -2.29 30.01 -43.82
CA PRO A 2 -2.20 28.67 -43.26
C PRO A 2 -0.80 28.09 -43.44
N SER A 3 -0.30 27.44 -42.41
CA SER A 3 1.04 26.84 -42.37
C SER A 3 0.97 25.52 -41.62
N ILE A 4 1.45 24.44 -42.24
CA ILE A 4 1.44 23.10 -41.64
C ILE A 4 2.30 23.03 -40.37
N ALA A 5 3.39 23.81 -40.30
CA ALA A 5 4.28 23.86 -39.13
C ALA A 5 3.52 24.21 -37.84
N LYS A 6 2.56 25.14 -37.90
CA LYS A 6 1.77 25.53 -36.72
C LYS A 6 0.92 24.38 -36.16
N LEU A 7 0.39 23.55 -37.05
CA LEU A 7 -0.37 22.37 -36.66
C LEU A 7 0.54 21.32 -36.01
N ILE A 8 1.73 21.10 -36.56
CA ILE A 8 2.70 20.13 -36.03
C ILE A 8 3.24 20.59 -34.66
N ASP A 9 3.60 21.87 -34.53
CA ASP A 9 4.12 22.45 -33.29
C ASP A 9 3.10 22.43 -32.14
N SER A 10 1.81 22.29 -32.45
CA SER A 10 0.74 22.15 -31.45
C SER A 10 0.60 20.73 -30.87
N LEU A 11 1.24 19.73 -31.48
CA LEU A 11 1.13 18.34 -31.08
C LEU A 11 2.11 17.99 -29.94
N PRO A 12 1.77 17.00 -29.09
CA PRO A 12 2.67 16.57 -28.03
C PRO A 12 3.95 15.93 -28.59
N GLU A 13 5.08 16.17 -27.90
CA GLU A 13 6.33 15.47 -28.18
C GLU A 13 6.27 14.04 -27.62
N ILE A 14 6.46 13.05 -28.49
CA ILE A 14 6.47 11.63 -28.12
C ILE A 14 7.91 11.11 -28.16
N SER A 15 8.52 10.95 -26.97
CA SER A 15 9.90 10.46 -26.83
C SER A 15 10.03 8.95 -27.09
N GLN A 16 9.02 8.16 -26.72
CA GLN A 16 8.94 6.72 -27.00
C GLN A 16 7.56 6.37 -27.53
N SER A 17 7.51 5.88 -28.77
CA SER A 17 6.25 5.49 -29.41
C SER A 17 5.84 4.07 -29.02
N ARG A 18 4.60 3.92 -28.56
CA ARG A 18 3.93 2.61 -28.36
C ARG A 18 3.51 2.00 -29.69
N LEU A 19 3.06 2.86 -30.62
CA LEU A 19 2.62 2.48 -31.96
C LEU A 19 3.16 3.50 -32.96
N VAL A 20 3.66 2.99 -34.08
CA VAL A 20 4.11 3.78 -35.23
C VAL A 20 3.40 3.26 -36.46
N ALA A 21 2.71 4.12 -37.20
CA ALA A 21 1.95 3.71 -38.37
C ALA A 21 2.14 4.67 -39.55
N SER A 22 2.51 4.12 -40.70
CA SER A 22 2.61 4.88 -41.95
C SER A 22 1.24 4.97 -42.63
N GLY A 23 0.93 6.15 -43.16
CA GLY A 23 -0.35 6.41 -43.81
C GLY A 23 -0.28 7.62 -44.75
N VAL A 24 -1.44 8.23 -44.98
CA VAL A 24 -1.63 9.43 -45.79
C VAL A 24 -2.06 10.57 -44.88
N GLY A 25 -1.34 11.69 -44.96
CA GLY A 25 -1.72 12.95 -44.38
C GLY A 25 -2.50 13.78 -45.39
N VAL A 26 -3.57 14.42 -44.94
CA VAL A 26 -4.29 15.45 -45.71
C VAL A 26 -4.26 16.73 -44.91
N TRP A 27 -3.47 17.70 -45.35
CA TRP A 27 -3.53 19.06 -44.84
C TRP A 27 -4.62 19.81 -45.59
N VAL A 28 -5.58 20.34 -44.84
CA VAL A 28 -6.75 21.02 -45.36
C VAL A 28 -6.71 22.46 -44.87
N ALA A 29 -6.81 23.41 -45.79
CA ALA A 29 -6.88 24.84 -45.48
C ALA A 29 -8.12 25.45 -46.14
N TRP A 30 -8.80 26.36 -45.45
CA TRP A 30 -10.05 26.95 -45.94
C TRP A 30 -10.20 28.41 -45.54
N ARG A 31 -11.14 29.12 -46.19
CA ARG A 31 -11.48 30.50 -45.86
C ARG A 31 -12.85 30.58 -45.18
N GLY A 32 -12.91 31.21 -44.00
CA GLY A 32 -14.15 31.38 -43.24
C GLY A 32 -14.57 30.10 -42.51
N ASN A 33 -15.85 29.74 -42.58
CA ASN A 33 -16.37 28.52 -41.93
C ASN A 33 -16.29 27.33 -42.87
N LEU A 34 -15.64 26.25 -42.44
CA LEU A 34 -15.61 24.99 -43.18
C LEU A 34 -17.01 24.37 -43.22
N ASN A 35 -17.45 23.92 -44.40
CA ASN A 35 -18.71 23.20 -44.52
C ASN A 35 -18.60 21.81 -43.87
N ASN A 36 -19.55 21.46 -43.00
CA ASN A 36 -19.63 20.17 -42.32
C ASN A 36 -19.55 18.96 -43.27
N ALA A 37 -19.93 19.12 -44.55
CA ALA A 37 -19.80 18.07 -45.56
C ALA A 37 -18.35 17.58 -45.71
N VAL A 38 -17.35 18.47 -45.61
CA VAL A 38 -15.93 18.12 -45.73
C VAL A 38 -15.51 17.23 -44.56
N GLU A 39 -15.78 17.66 -43.33
CA GLU A 39 -15.43 16.90 -42.12
C GLU A 39 -16.17 15.57 -42.04
N ASN A 40 -17.47 15.56 -42.34
CA ASN A 40 -18.27 14.34 -42.33
C ASN A 40 -17.75 13.34 -43.37
N THR A 41 -17.41 13.79 -44.57
CA THR A 41 -16.85 12.92 -45.61
C THR A 41 -15.49 12.37 -45.16
N PHE A 42 -14.60 13.18 -44.61
CA PHE A 42 -13.31 12.66 -44.12
C PHE A 42 -13.49 11.61 -43.01
N ARG A 43 -14.38 11.84 -42.04
CA ARG A 43 -14.65 10.88 -40.97
C ARG A 43 -15.30 9.59 -41.48
N GLU A 44 -16.27 9.67 -42.39
CA GLU A 44 -16.95 8.50 -42.98
C GLU A 44 -16.00 7.58 -43.75
N TYR A 45 -14.94 8.14 -44.35
CA TYR A 45 -13.91 7.38 -45.07
C TYR A 45 -12.71 7.06 -44.18
N GLY A 46 -12.77 7.43 -42.89
CA GLY A 46 -11.81 6.96 -41.91
C GLY A 46 -10.60 7.83 -41.66
N ALA A 47 -10.68 9.12 -41.95
CA ALA A 47 -9.63 10.06 -41.62
C ALA A 47 -9.79 10.54 -40.18
N LEU A 48 -8.71 10.42 -39.41
CA LEU A 48 -8.55 10.93 -38.06
C LEU A 48 -8.10 12.39 -38.12
N VAL A 49 -8.76 13.28 -37.38
CA VAL A 49 -8.22 14.63 -37.15
C VAL A 49 -7.06 14.52 -36.19
N VAL A 50 -5.87 14.95 -36.62
CA VAL A 50 -4.66 14.96 -35.77
C VAL A 50 -4.50 16.32 -35.10
N ALA A 51 -4.63 17.40 -35.87
CA ALA A 51 -4.51 18.77 -35.38
C ALA A 51 -5.53 19.65 -36.10
N ARG A 52 -6.05 20.66 -35.40
CA ARG A 52 -7.04 21.61 -35.94
C ARG A 52 -6.82 23.01 -35.38
N GLU A 53 -6.82 23.98 -36.29
CA GLU A 53 -6.90 25.41 -36.00
C GLU A 53 -8.19 25.99 -36.60
N ILE A 54 -8.31 27.32 -36.59
CA ILE A 54 -9.51 28.05 -37.04
C ILE A 54 -9.71 27.93 -38.56
N ASP A 55 -8.64 27.95 -39.35
CA ASP A 55 -8.63 28.02 -40.81
C ASP A 55 -7.87 26.86 -41.50
N GLN A 56 -7.40 25.89 -40.72
CA GLN A 56 -6.69 24.71 -41.22
C GLN A 56 -6.80 23.49 -40.30
N ALA A 57 -6.62 22.30 -40.86
CA ALA A 57 -6.58 21.04 -40.12
C ALA A 57 -5.68 20.03 -40.81
N LEU A 58 -5.07 19.15 -40.01
CA LEU A 58 -4.29 18.01 -40.50
C LEU A 58 -5.01 16.72 -40.16
N TRP A 59 -5.22 15.90 -41.19
CA TRP A 59 -5.91 14.61 -41.08
C TRP A 59 -4.96 13.47 -41.41
N PHE A 60 -5.12 12.33 -40.74
CA PHE A 60 -4.39 11.10 -40.99
C PHE A 60 -5.34 9.98 -41.41
N CYS A 61 -4.99 9.25 -42.47
CA CYS A 61 -5.73 8.07 -42.92
C CYS A 61 -4.75 6.92 -43.21
N ASN A 62 -5.03 5.73 -42.68
CA ASN A 62 -4.21 4.55 -42.90
C ASN A 62 -4.56 3.78 -44.20
N THR A 63 -5.72 4.04 -44.80
CA THR A 63 -6.19 3.34 -46.01
C THR A 63 -6.19 4.24 -47.25
N ASN A 64 -6.46 3.66 -48.42
CA ASN A 64 -6.61 4.41 -49.68
C ASN A 64 -7.99 5.09 -49.82
N GLU A 65 -8.90 4.89 -48.87
CA GLU A 65 -10.26 5.45 -48.91
C GLU A 65 -10.28 6.97 -48.94
N ILE A 66 -9.23 7.61 -48.43
CA ILE A 66 -9.08 9.07 -48.46
C ILE A 66 -9.12 9.64 -49.88
N PHE A 67 -8.64 8.90 -50.89
CA PHE A 67 -8.69 9.36 -52.28
C PHE A 67 -10.12 9.32 -52.85
N ARG A 68 -10.94 8.33 -52.45
CA ARG A 68 -12.38 8.31 -52.78
C ARG A 68 -13.12 9.47 -52.09
N ALA A 69 -12.76 9.77 -50.84
CA ALA A 69 -13.30 10.91 -50.11
C ALA A 69 -13.03 12.23 -50.84
N LEU A 70 -11.77 12.46 -51.24
CA LEU A 70 -11.37 13.65 -51.98
C LEU A 70 -12.04 13.75 -53.36
N ALA A 71 -12.18 12.63 -54.07
CA ALA A 71 -12.89 12.58 -55.34
C ALA A 71 -14.38 12.92 -55.21
N ARG A 72 -15.04 12.40 -54.15
CA ARG A 72 -16.42 12.74 -53.83
C ARG A 72 -16.58 14.22 -53.52
N LEU A 73 -15.66 14.79 -52.73
CA LEU A 73 -15.67 16.21 -52.41
C LEU A 73 -15.40 17.07 -53.65
N GLN A 74 -14.50 16.68 -54.54
CA GLN A 74 -14.22 17.38 -55.79
C GLN A 74 -15.47 17.49 -56.68
N ILE A 75 -16.26 16.43 -56.77
CA ILE A 75 -17.51 16.44 -57.56
C ILE A 75 -18.59 17.24 -56.86
N TRP A 76 -18.73 17.07 -55.54
CA TRP A 76 -19.68 17.82 -54.76
C TRP A 76 -19.39 19.34 -54.82
N ALA A 77 -18.12 19.73 -54.84
CA ALA A 77 -17.66 21.10 -54.95
C ALA A 77 -17.99 21.78 -56.29
N LYS A 78 -18.13 21.00 -57.38
CA LYS A 78 -18.60 21.54 -58.69
C LYS A 78 -20.02 22.09 -58.62
N VAL A 79 -20.85 21.56 -57.70
CA VAL A 79 -22.23 21.99 -57.49
C VAL A 79 -22.34 22.96 -56.32
N ASN A 80 -21.46 22.82 -55.31
CA ASN A 80 -21.42 23.64 -54.11
C ASN A 80 -20.01 24.23 -53.96
N PRO A 81 -19.73 25.43 -54.49
CA PRO A 81 -18.39 26.00 -54.45
C PRO A 81 -17.89 26.10 -53.00
N VAL A 82 -16.76 25.45 -52.71
CA VAL A 82 -16.14 25.48 -51.38
C VAL A 82 -14.65 25.85 -51.54
N PRO A 83 -14.21 26.99 -50.95
CA PRO A 83 -12.83 27.45 -51.05
C PRO A 83 -11.95 26.63 -50.08
N VAL A 84 -11.60 25.41 -50.49
CA VAL A 84 -10.84 24.45 -49.68
C VAL A 84 -9.68 23.90 -50.49
N PHE A 85 -8.50 23.96 -49.87
CA PHE A 85 -7.25 23.47 -50.40
C PHE A 85 -6.90 22.18 -49.65
N CYS A 86 -6.55 21.13 -50.38
CA CYS A 86 -6.10 19.87 -49.81
C CYS A 86 -4.72 19.51 -50.36
N GLN A 87 -3.73 19.44 -49.48
CA GLN A 87 -2.42 18.85 -49.78
C GLN A 87 -2.36 17.42 -49.22
N VAL A 88 -2.05 16.44 -50.07
CA VAL A 88 -2.02 15.03 -49.72
C VAL A 88 -0.58 14.53 -49.74
N VAL A 89 -0.08 14.08 -48.60
CA VAL A 89 1.33 13.73 -48.37
C VAL A 89 1.48 12.40 -47.62
N PRO A 90 2.62 11.69 -47.75
CA PRO A 90 2.96 10.60 -46.83
C PRO A 90 3.09 11.14 -45.40
N LEU A 91 2.45 10.48 -44.43
CA LEU A 91 2.45 10.89 -43.02
C LEU A 91 2.62 9.68 -42.11
N THR A 92 3.42 9.81 -41.06
CA THR A 92 3.56 8.76 -40.04
C THR A 92 2.88 9.20 -38.76
N LEU A 93 1.94 8.40 -38.27
CA LEU A 93 1.30 8.58 -36.97
C LEU A 93 2.18 7.95 -35.88
N LEU A 94 2.42 8.71 -34.82
CA LEU A 94 3.12 8.29 -33.61
C LEU A 94 2.12 8.30 -32.46
N VAL A 95 2.09 7.25 -31.65
CA VAL A 95 1.20 7.15 -30.48
C VAL A 95 2.04 6.80 -29.25
N GLY A 96 1.85 7.53 -28.16
CA GLY A 96 2.48 7.31 -26.86
C GLY A 96 1.78 6.22 -26.03
N TYR A 97 2.37 5.85 -24.91
CA TYR A 97 1.79 4.87 -23.97
C TYR A 97 0.52 5.38 -23.25
N ASP A 98 0.33 6.69 -23.20
CA ASP A 98 -0.86 7.38 -22.69
C ASP A 98 -1.98 7.54 -23.75
N MET A 99 -1.79 6.94 -24.93
CA MET A 99 -2.66 7.09 -26.11
C MET A 99 -2.71 8.52 -26.69
N ALA A 100 -1.82 9.43 -26.25
CA ALA A 100 -1.61 10.68 -26.97
C ALA A 100 -0.99 10.39 -28.33
N HIS A 101 -1.32 11.18 -29.34
CA HIS A 101 -0.83 10.99 -30.69
C HIS A 101 -0.19 12.26 -31.25
N SER A 102 0.83 12.04 -32.06
CA SER A 102 1.59 13.05 -32.78
C SER A 102 1.89 12.50 -34.19
N VAL A 103 2.53 13.30 -35.04
CA VAL A 103 2.86 12.87 -36.39
C VAL A 103 4.29 13.25 -36.79
N SER A 104 4.85 12.50 -37.72
CA SER A 104 6.14 12.75 -38.33
C SER A 104 5.98 12.91 -39.84
N LEU A 105 6.60 13.97 -40.37
CA LEU A 105 6.71 14.29 -41.80
C LEU A 105 8.18 14.27 -42.21
N SER A 106 8.44 14.16 -43.51
CA SER A 106 9.79 14.42 -44.04
C SER A 106 10.12 15.90 -43.90
N VAL A 107 11.39 16.22 -43.65
CA VAL A 107 11.89 17.61 -43.46
C VAL A 107 11.52 18.55 -44.62
N GLU A 108 11.39 18.02 -45.84
CA GLU A 108 10.93 18.78 -47.01
C GLU A 108 9.44 19.20 -46.96
N LEU A 109 8.63 18.59 -46.09
CA LEU A 109 7.18 18.77 -45.98
C LEU A 109 6.73 19.41 -44.64
N ASP A 110 7.66 19.73 -43.74
CA ASP A 110 7.32 20.25 -42.40
C ASP A 110 6.98 21.75 -42.37
N ARG A 111 7.40 22.50 -43.40
CA ARG A 111 7.24 23.96 -43.54
C ARG A 111 6.54 24.35 -44.84
N GLN A 112 5.35 23.79 -45.06
CA GLN A 112 4.49 24.13 -46.20
C GLN A 112 3.57 25.30 -45.85
N GLU A 113 3.40 26.22 -46.80
CA GLU A 113 2.47 27.35 -46.71
C GLU A 113 1.56 27.38 -47.94
N CYS A 114 0.30 27.77 -47.75
CA CYS A 114 -0.63 27.93 -48.87
C CYS A 114 -1.35 29.27 -48.79
N ARG A 115 -1.77 29.77 -49.95
CA ARG A 115 -2.73 30.88 -50.03
C ARG A 115 -4.14 30.31 -49.90
N PHE A 116 -5.07 31.12 -49.43
CA PHE A 116 -6.48 30.71 -49.41
C PHE A 116 -6.96 30.48 -50.85
N PRO A 117 -7.50 29.30 -51.17
CA PRO A 117 -7.98 29.01 -52.52
C PRO A 117 -9.32 29.70 -52.78
N GLU A 118 -9.64 29.91 -54.06
CA GLU A 118 -10.98 30.37 -54.48
C GLU A 118 -11.92 29.18 -54.73
N ASP A 119 -11.38 28.07 -55.22
CA ASP A 119 -12.11 26.84 -55.55
C ASP A 119 -11.61 25.63 -54.74
N PHE A 120 -12.22 24.46 -54.94
CA PHE A 120 -11.78 23.22 -54.32
C PHE A 120 -10.59 22.63 -55.09
N GLU A 121 -9.40 22.64 -54.47
CA GLU A 121 -8.15 22.18 -55.07
C GLU A 121 -7.54 21.03 -54.29
N VAL A 122 -7.01 20.02 -55.00
CA VAL A 122 -6.36 18.85 -54.41
C VAL A 122 -5.02 18.61 -55.09
N PHE A 123 -3.95 18.66 -54.31
CA PHE A 123 -2.59 18.33 -54.76
C PHE A 123 -2.07 17.10 -54.03
N ILE A 124 -1.50 16.18 -54.79
CA ILE A 124 -1.02 14.87 -54.32
C ILE A 124 0.47 14.78 -54.53
N HIS A 125 1.18 14.42 -53.47
CA HIS A 125 2.62 14.20 -53.51
C HIS A 125 2.97 13.03 -54.44
N PRO A 126 4.03 13.11 -55.28
CA PRO A 126 4.34 12.08 -56.28
C PRO A 126 4.57 10.67 -55.70
N LYS A 127 5.09 10.57 -54.46
CA LYS A 127 5.23 9.29 -53.71
C LYS A 127 3.90 8.53 -53.52
N LEU A 128 2.74 9.19 -53.66
CA LEU A 128 1.42 8.57 -53.48
C LEU A 128 0.76 8.16 -54.81
N LYS A 129 1.37 8.45 -55.96
CA LYS A 129 0.80 8.18 -57.29
C LYS A 129 0.37 6.72 -57.46
N GLU A 130 1.20 5.78 -57.05
CA GLU A 130 0.88 4.35 -57.15
C GLU A 130 -0.36 3.98 -56.32
N ARG A 131 -0.50 4.55 -55.11
CA ARG A 131 -1.67 4.31 -54.25
C ARG A 131 -2.95 4.84 -54.86
N VAL A 132 -2.92 6.01 -55.50
CA VAL A 132 -4.10 6.56 -56.21
C VAL A 132 -4.50 5.64 -57.36
N ASN A 133 -3.51 5.20 -58.16
CA ASN A 133 -3.75 4.33 -59.32
C ASN A 133 -4.29 2.93 -58.96
N THR A 134 -4.20 2.50 -57.69
CA THR A 134 -4.86 1.25 -57.24
C THR A 134 -6.38 1.34 -57.22
N ILE A 135 -6.95 2.55 -57.27
CA ILE A 135 -8.40 2.78 -57.25
C ILE A 135 -8.89 2.97 -58.68
N PRO A 136 -9.71 2.04 -59.21
CA PRO A 136 -10.26 2.18 -60.55
C PRO A 136 -11.10 3.45 -60.69
N GLY A 137 -10.85 4.24 -61.74
CA GLY A 137 -11.57 5.49 -62.01
C GLY A 137 -10.95 6.76 -61.40
N LEU A 138 -9.75 6.66 -60.79
CA LEU A 138 -8.95 7.82 -60.40
C LEU A 138 -7.70 7.97 -61.26
N THR A 139 -7.41 9.21 -61.66
CA THR A 139 -6.18 9.57 -62.36
C THR A 139 -5.51 10.77 -61.70
N SER A 140 -4.18 10.86 -61.87
CA SER A 140 -3.36 11.92 -61.28
C SER A 140 -2.57 12.68 -62.34
N PRO A 141 -3.16 13.72 -62.99
CA PRO A 141 -2.46 14.55 -63.96
C PRO A 141 -1.33 15.34 -63.30
N VAL A 142 -0.26 15.62 -64.06
CA VAL A 142 0.87 16.42 -63.55
C VAL A 142 0.47 17.89 -63.52
N VAL A 143 0.68 18.54 -62.37
CA VAL A 143 0.49 19.99 -62.17
C VAL A 143 1.82 20.72 -62.23
N GLY A 144 2.88 20.15 -61.64
CA GLY A 144 4.23 20.74 -61.55
C GLY A 144 4.51 21.35 -60.19
N THR A 145 5.44 22.31 -60.12
CA THR A 145 5.81 22.98 -58.87
C THR A 145 4.77 24.03 -58.48
N VAL A 146 4.43 24.09 -57.19
CA VAL A 146 3.44 25.03 -56.64
C VAL A 146 4.11 25.94 -55.62
N ASP A 147 3.89 27.25 -55.73
CA ASP A 147 4.46 28.25 -54.81
C ASP A 147 4.01 28.01 -53.36
N GLY A 148 4.96 28.04 -52.42
CA GLY A 148 4.72 27.81 -50.98
C GLY A 148 4.74 26.34 -50.56
N LEU A 149 4.75 25.41 -51.52
CA LEU A 149 4.90 23.98 -51.27
C LEU A 149 6.31 23.48 -51.59
N ALA A 150 6.61 22.24 -51.23
CA ALA A 150 7.87 21.58 -51.54
C ALA A 150 8.13 21.56 -53.06
N PRO A 151 9.40 21.68 -53.51
CA PRO A 151 9.78 21.76 -54.92
C PRO A 151 9.76 20.37 -55.58
N VAL A 152 8.58 19.75 -55.63
CA VAL A 152 8.31 18.45 -56.25
C VAL A 152 7.27 18.60 -57.35
N ASP A 153 7.22 17.64 -58.28
CA ASP A 153 6.19 17.59 -59.31
C ASP A 153 4.85 17.13 -58.70
N TRP A 154 4.07 18.11 -58.20
CA TRP A 154 2.77 17.84 -57.63
C TRP A 154 1.80 17.31 -58.69
N LEU A 155 0.91 16.42 -58.24
CA LEU A 155 -0.11 15.81 -59.08
C LEU A 155 -1.49 16.32 -58.68
N GLY A 156 -2.39 16.50 -59.64
CA GLY A 156 -3.80 16.74 -59.37
C GLY A 156 -4.55 15.45 -59.05
N LEU A 157 -5.79 15.58 -58.61
CA LEU A 157 -6.74 14.47 -58.54
C LEU A 157 -7.83 14.66 -59.60
N HIS A 158 -8.12 13.63 -60.38
CA HIS A 158 -9.23 13.60 -61.32
C HIS A 158 -10.02 12.31 -61.17
N ALA A 159 -11.34 12.43 -61.01
CA ALA A 159 -12.27 11.33 -60.87
C ALA A 159 -13.14 11.16 -62.12
N ASP A 160 -13.17 9.94 -62.65
CA ASP A 160 -13.96 9.59 -63.82
C ASP A 160 -15.45 9.38 -63.45
N HIS A 161 -16.34 9.47 -64.45
CA HIS A 161 -17.79 9.30 -64.25
C HIS A 161 -18.20 7.91 -63.74
N GLY A 162 -17.36 6.89 -63.90
CA GLY A 162 -17.64 5.50 -63.48
C GLY A 162 -17.10 5.14 -62.08
N LEU A 163 -16.52 6.08 -61.34
CA LEU A 163 -16.00 5.82 -60.00
C LEU A 163 -17.15 5.49 -59.01
N ASP A 164 -16.98 4.41 -58.25
CA ASP A 164 -17.85 4.15 -57.10
C ASP A 164 -17.44 5.02 -55.92
N TYR A 165 -18.36 5.90 -55.51
CA TYR A 165 -18.18 6.81 -54.39
C TYR A 165 -18.63 6.20 -53.07
N GLU A 166 -19.18 4.99 -53.00
CA GLU A 166 -19.51 4.40 -51.71
C GLU A 166 -18.24 4.04 -50.93
N THR A 167 -18.27 4.24 -49.60
CA THR A 167 -17.21 3.79 -48.71
C THR A 167 -17.28 2.28 -48.56
N VAL A 168 -16.13 1.61 -48.64
CA VAL A 168 -16.03 0.16 -48.34
C VAL A 168 -15.91 -0.11 -46.84
N ARG A 169 -15.87 0.93 -46.00
CA ARG A 169 -15.80 0.78 -44.53
C ARG A 169 -17.15 0.39 -43.94
N LYS A 170 -17.32 -0.91 -43.78
CA LYS A 170 -18.48 -1.52 -43.11
C LYS A 170 -17.99 -2.49 -42.04
N TRP A 171 -18.79 -2.71 -41.00
CA TRP A 171 -18.45 -3.60 -39.89
C TRP A 171 -19.52 -4.69 -39.72
N TYR A 172 -19.11 -5.82 -39.14
CA TYR A 172 -19.99 -6.70 -38.41
C TYR A 172 -19.79 -6.47 -36.93
N PHE A 173 -20.88 -6.27 -36.20
CA PHE A 173 -20.85 -6.24 -34.75
C PHE A 173 -21.30 -7.59 -34.23
N VAL A 174 -20.53 -8.17 -33.32
CA VAL A 174 -20.78 -9.49 -32.75
C VAL A 174 -20.81 -9.37 -31.24
N ILE A 175 -21.87 -9.91 -30.64
CA ILE A 175 -22.11 -9.97 -29.21
C ILE A 175 -22.15 -11.44 -28.83
N LYS A 176 -21.38 -11.82 -27.80
CA LYS A 176 -21.37 -13.16 -27.24
C LYS A 176 -21.59 -13.07 -25.72
N PRO A 177 -22.58 -13.76 -25.16
CA PRO A 177 -22.72 -13.89 -23.72
C PRO A 177 -21.57 -14.68 -23.09
N LEU A 178 -21.27 -14.36 -21.84
CA LEU A 178 -20.32 -15.14 -21.03
C LEU A 178 -21.02 -16.28 -20.31
N GLY A 179 -20.26 -17.36 -20.06
CA GLY A 179 -20.79 -18.60 -19.50
C GLY A 179 -21.01 -19.68 -20.57
N LYS A 180 -21.33 -20.89 -20.10
CA LYS A 180 -21.60 -22.06 -20.96
C LYS A 180 -23.10 -22.13 -21.23
N MET A 181 -23.50 -22.23 -22.50
CA MET A 181 -24.91 -22.38 -22.89
C MET A 181 -25.53 -23.74 -22.59
N SER A 182 -24.84 -24.59 -21.84
CA SER A 182 -25.39 -25.78 -21.19
C SER A 182 -25.94 -25.51 -19.78
N ASP A 183 -25.58 -24.36 -19.18
CA ASP A 183 -25.97 -24.01 -17.82
C ASP A 183 -27.29 -23.23 -17.79
N LYS A 184 -28.21 -23.65 -16.91
CA LYS A 184 -29.58 -23.11 -16.82
C LYS A 184 -29.59 -21.62 -16.51
N ASP A 185 -28.79 -21.18 -15.55
CA ASP A 185 -28.72 -19.78 -15.15
C ASP A 185 -28.13 -18.91 -16.28
N SER A 186 -27.12 -19.44 -16.98
CA SER A 186 -26.51 -18.75 -18.12
C SER A 186 -27.52 -18.56 -19.25
N ILE A 187 -28.35 -19.58 -19.51
CA ILE A 187 -29.45 -19.51 -20.47
C ILE A 187 -30.51 -18.48 -20.04
N LEU A 188 -30.92 -18.49 -18.77
CA LEU A 188 -31.95 -17.58 -18.26
C LEU A 188 -31.48 -16.13 -18.27
N GLY A 189 -30.29 -15.86 -17.71
CA GLY A 189 -29.72 -14.52 -17.66
C GLY A 189 -29.45 -13.96 -19.07
N TRP A 190 -28.91 -14.79 -19.98
CA TRP A 190 -28.72 -14.37 -21.36
C TRP A 190 -30.04 -14.10 -22.07
N ARG A 191 -31.05 -14.97 -21.92
CA ARG A 191 -32.36 -14.79 -22.56
C ARG A 191 -32.93 -13.43 -22.20
N ASP A 192 -32.95 -13.09 -20.91
CA ASP A 192 -33.56 -11.85 -20.44
C ASP A 192 -32.78 -10.61 -20.92
N PHE A 193 -31.44 -10.64 -20.90
CA PHE A 193 -30.63 -9.54 -21.44
C PHE A 193 -30.69 -9.42 -22.97
N SER A 194 -30.75 -10.55 -23.69
CA SER A 194 -30.81 -10.58 -25.15
C SER A 194 -32.06 -9.91 -25.72
N ILE A 195 -33.17 -9.91 -24.96
CA ILE A 195 -34.42 -9.22 -25.35
C ILE A 195 -34.18 -7.71 -25.44
N GLU A 196 -33.52 -7.12 -24.44
CA GLU A 196 -33.18 -5.69 -24.42
C GLU A 196 -32.26 -5.32 -25.60
N ILE A 197 -31.28 -6.17 -25.92
CA ILE A 197 -30.41 -5.99 -27.09
C ILE A 197 -31.21 -6.07 -28.39
N VAL A 198 -32.08 -7.06 -28.53
CA VAL A 198 -32.91 -7.24 -29.73
C VAL A 198 -33.86 -6.05 -29.94
N ASP A 199 -34.43 -5.51 -28.86
CA ASP A 199 -35.27 -4.32 -28.95
C ASP A 199 -34.47 -3.08 -29.34
N LEU A 200 -33.21 -2.97 -28.90
CA LEU A 200 -32.28 -1.95 -29.38
C LEU A 200 -32.00 -2.08 -30.88
N LEU A 201 -31.79 -3.32 -31.37
CA LEU A 201 -31.56 -3.58 -32.80
C LEU A 201 -32.77 -3.23 -33.65
N LYS A 202 -33.99 -3.57 -33.19
CA LYS A 202 -35.24 -3.21 -33.87
C LYS A 202 -35.44 -1.69 -33.96
N LYS A 203 -35.17 -0.96 -32.87
CA LYS A 203 -35.25 0.51 -32.83
C LYS A 203 -34.33 1.15 -33.87
N ASN A 204 -33.18 0.56 -34.12
CA ASN A 204 -32.21 1.03 -35.12
C ASN A 204 -32.45 0.47 -36.54
N GLY A 205 -33.47 -0.38 -36.76
CA GLY A 205 -33.76 -1.00 -38.06
C GLY A 205 -32.70 -2.01 -38.53
N LEU A 206 -31.92 -2.59 -37.61
CA LEU A 206 -30.81 -3.49 -37.93
C LEU A 206 -31.30 -4.94 -38.08
N ARG A 207 -30.86 -5.59 -39.16
CA ARG A 207 -31.04 -7.03 -39.36
C ARG A 207 -29.98 -7.79 -38.56
N TYR A 208 -30.36 -8.90 -37.93
CA TYR A 208 -29.44 -9.69 -37.12
C TYR A 208 -29.62 -11.19 -37.32
N ILE A 209 -28.59 -11.95 -36.98
CA ILE A 209 -28.64 -13.41 -36.84
C ILE A 209 -28.38 -13.71 -35.35
N SER A 210 -29.17 -14.64 -34.79
CA SER A 210 -28.98 -15.16 -33.44
C SER A 210 -28.67 -16.64 -33.52
N ASP A 211 -27.53 -17.05 -32.99
CA ASP A 211 -27.18 -18.46 -32.83
C ASP A 211 -27.69 -18.96 -31.47
N VAL A 212 -28.56 -19.96 -31.49
CA VAL A 212 -29.13 -20.56 -30.28
C VAL A 212 -28.11 -21.42 -29.53
N LYS A 213 -27.15 -22.02 -30.24
CA LYS A 213 -26.21 -22.98 -29.65
C LYS A 213 -25.19 -22.28 -28.75
N ASP A 214 -24.52 -21.27 -29.30
CA ASP A 214 -23.44 -20.56 -28.61
C ASP A 214 -23.88 -19.17 -28.10
N GLY A 215 -25.12 -18.76 -28.40
CA GLY A 215 -25.72 -17.51 -27.91
C GLY A 215 -25.30 -16.25 -28.66
N PHE A 216 -24.58 -16.36 -29.78
CA PHE A 216 -24.12 -15.18 -30.52
C PHE A 216 -25.26 -14.38 -31.10
N ILE A 217 -25.16 -13.05 -31.02
CA ILE A 217 -25.99 -12.10 -31.79
C ILE A 217 -25.05 -11.26 -32.64
N PHE A 218 -25.29 -11.19 -33.95
CA PHE A 218 -24.46 -10.38 -34.82
C PHE A 218 -25.24 -9.76 -35.98
N PHE A 219 -24.78 -8.59 -36.43
CA PHE A 219 -25.47 -7.74 -37.40
C PHE A 219 -24.48 -6.83 -38.15
N PRO A 220 -24.80 -6.41 -39.39
CA PRO A 220 -23.99 -5.46 -40.14
C PRO A 220 -24.20 -4.03 -39.65
N LEU A 221 -23.14 -3.24 -39.72
CA LEU A 221 -23.13 -1.80 -39.52
C LEU A 221 -22.49 -1.15 -40.76
N ASP A 222 -23.32 -0.50 -41.58
CA ASP A 222 -22.94 -0.12 -42.95
C ASP A 222 -22.17 1.20 -43.04
N ASN A 223 -22.03 1.95 -41.95
CA ASN A 223 -21.28 3.20 -41.93
C ASN A 223 -20.79 3.55 -40.51
N PHE A 224 -19.84 4.48 -40.45
CA PHE A 224 -19.23 4.94 -39.20
C PHE A 224 -20.25 5.56 -38.22
N ARG A 225 -21.27 6.25 -38.74
CA ARG A 225 -22.31 6.88 -37.92
C ARG A 225 -23.12 5.84 -37.14
N LEU A 226 -23.49 4.74 -37.80
CA LEU A 226 -24.18 3.60 -37.19
C LEU A 226 -23.29 2.89 -36.16
N LEU A 227 -22.00 2.72 -36.45
CA LEU A 227 -21.04 2.18 -35.48
C LEU A 227 -21.01 3.03 -34.21
N ARG A 228 -20.82 4.35 -34.36
CA ARG A 228 -20.79 5.29 -33.24
C ARG A 228 -22.09 5.30 -32.43
N SER A 229 -23.24 5.39 -33.11
CA SER A 229 -24.54 5.44 -32.42
C SER A 229 -24.80 4.14 -31.67
N PHE A 230 -24.58 2.99 -32.32
CA PHE A 230 -24.79 1.70 -31.69
C PHE A 230 -23.88 1.48 -30.48
N CYS A 231 -22.58 1.80 -30.58
CA CYS A 231 -21.65 1.72 -29.45
C CYS A 231 -22.10 2.61 -28.27
N SER A 232 -22.64 3.79 -28.54
CA SER A 232 -23.15 4.69 -27.48
C SER A 232 -24.36 4.07 -26.78
N GLU A 233 -25.31 3.57 -27.57
CA GLU A 233 -26.55 3.03 -27.05
C GLU A 233 -26.36 1.72 -26.28
N ILE A 234 -25.53 0.79 -26.78
CA ILE A 234 -25.28 -0.48 -26.09
C ILE A 234 -24.56 -0.27 -24.75
N LEU A 235 -23.57 0.63 -24.71
CA LEU A 235 -22.87 0.95 -23.46
C LEU A 235 -23.80 1.64 -22.46
N THR A 236 -24.69 2.53 -22.93
CA THR A 236 -25.71 3.19 -22.08
C THR A 236 -26.72 2.17 -21.56
N LEU A 237 -27.15 1.23 -22.40
CA LEU A 237 -28.04 0.13 -22.01
C LEU A 237 -27.41 -0.71 -20.90
N ILE A 238 -26.16 -1.15 -21.09
CA ILE A 238 -25.42 -1.92 -20.08
C ILE A 238 -25.30 -1.15 -18.76
N LYS A 239 -24.93 0.14 -18.81
CA LYS A 239 -24.83 0.98 -17.61
C LYS A 239 -26.17 1.03 -16.86
N THR A 240 -27.26 1.32 -17.59
CA THR A 240 -28.61 1.40 -17.01
C THR A 240 -29.05 0.09 -16.36
N LEU A 241 -28.76 -1.05 -17.00
CA LEU A 241 -29.12 -2.37 -16.47
C LEU A 241 -28.28 -2.79 -15.26
N LYS A 242 -27.04 -2.33 -15.16
CA LYS A 242 -26.19 -2.56 -13.98
C LYS A 242 -26.63 -1.72 -12.78
N GLU A 243 -27.17 -0.53 -13.03
CA GLU A 243 -27.65 0.39 -11.98
C GLU A 243 -29.05 0.03 -11.46
N ASP A 244 -29.88 -0.66 -12.26
CA ASP A 244 -31.24 -1.05 -11.88
C ASP A 244 -31.30 -2.49 -11.33
N PRO A 245 -31.49 -2.69 -10.01
CA PRO A 245 -31.53 -4.02 -9.41
C PRO A 245 -32.75 -4.86 -9.84
N ALA A 246 -33.80 -4.23 -10.39
CA ALA A 246 -35.00 -4.91 -10.84
C ALA A 246 -34.83 -5.57 -12.22
N LYS A 247 -33.83 -5.14 -12.99
CA LYS A 247 -33.56 -5.66 -14.33
C LYS A 247 -32.44 -6.71 -14.29
N GLN A 248 -32.59 -7.75 -15.09
CA GLN A 248 -31.61 -8.83 -15.16
C GLN A 248 -30.52 -8.50 -16.18
N TYR A 249 -29.32 -8.28 -15.66
CA TYR A 249 -28.13 -8.02 -16.44
C TYR A 249 -27.29 -9.30 -16.63
N TRP A 250 -26.71 -9.48 -17.82
CA TRP A 250 -25.79 -10.58 -18.10
C TRP A 250 -24.51 -10.10 -18.82
N PRO A 251 -23.31 -10.51 -18.38
CA PRO A 251 -22.06 -10.09 -19.01
C PRO A 251 -21.92 -10.60 -20.45
N VAL A 252 -21.41 -9.73 -21.33
CA VAL A 252 -21.20 -10.03 -22.75
C VAL A 252 -19.81 -9.59 -23.20
N VAL A 253 -19.25 -10.24 -24.21
CA VAL A 253 -18.12 -9.71 -24.97
C VAL A 253 -18.60 -9.25 -26.33
N MET A 254 -18.06 -8.13 -26.79
CA MET A 254 -18.53 -7.44 -27.97
C MET A 254 -17.35 -7.06 -28.86
N VAL A 255 -17.50 -7.23 -30.17
CA VAL A 255 -16.47 -6.84 -31.13
C VAL A 255 -17.10 -6.22 -32.38
N ALA A 256 -16.50 -5.16 -32.90
CA ALA A 256 -16.76 -4.66 -34.24
C ALA A 256 -15.59 -5.03 -35.15
N VAL A 257 -15.87 -5.83 -36.18
CA VAL A 257 -14.87 -6.32 -37.14
C VAL A 257 -15.19 -5.74 -38.51
N ALA A 258 -14.19 -5.25 -39.23
CA ALA A 258 -14.38 -4.83 -40.62
C ALA A 258 -14.93 -5.99 -41.47
N GLN A 259 -15.94 -5.74 -42.30
CA GLN A 259 -16.60 -6.77 -43.10
C GLN A 259 -15.60 -7.46 -44.04
N GLY A 260 -14.82 -6.70 -44.80
CA GLY A 260 -13.83 -7.25 -45.74
C GLY A 260 -14.42 -8.36 -46.61
N ASN A 261 -13.80 -9.54 -46.57
CA ASN A 261 -14.25 -10.73 -47.31
C ASN A 261 -15.19 -11.65 -46.50
N LEU A 262 -15.62 -11.22 -45.30
CA LEU A 262 -16.48 -12.02 -44.44
C LEU A 262 -17.95 -11.92 -44.92
N GLN A 263 -18.61 -13.08 -44.96
CA GLN A 263 -20.01 -13.18 -45.35
C GLN A 263 -20.93 -13.15 -44.13
N PHE A 264 -22.09 -12.52 -44.27
CA PHE A 264 -23.12 -12.47 -43.23
C PHE A 264 -23.89 -13.79 -43.16
N THR A 265 -23.30 -14.80 -42.55
CA THR A 265 -23.86 -16.14 -42.36
C THR A 265 -23.68 -16.65 -40.93
N GLY A 266 -24.36 -17.73 -40.55
CA GLY A 266 -24.29 -18.34 -39.21
C GLY A 266 -22.88 -18.68 -38.73
N ASP A 267 -21.94 -18.94 -39.64
CA ASP A 267 -20.55 -19.29 -39.30
C ASP A 267 -19.63 -18.07 -39.12
N LEU A 268 -20.14 -16.86 -39.29
CA LEU A 268 -19.33 -15.63 -39.17
C LEU A 268 -18.51 -15.57 -37.86
N PRO A 269 -19.09 -15.79 -36.66
CA PRO A 269 -18.32 -15.69 -35.42
C PRO A 269 -17.10 -16.62 -35.35
N LYS A 270 -17.18 -17.79 -35.99
CA LYS A 270 -16.09 -18.77 -36.05
C LYS A 270 -14.96 -18.35 -37.00
N LYS A 271 -15.28 -17.56 -38.03
CA LYS A 271 -14.31 -17.06 -39.04
C LYS A 271 -13.50 -15.86 -38.57
N ILE A 272 -13.91 -15.18 -37.50
CA ILE A 272 -13.25 -13.96 -37.00
C ILE A 272 -11.89 -14.29 -36.32
N GLY A 273 -11.69 -15.53 -35.84
CA GLY A 273 -10.41 -15.96 -35.28
C GLY A 273 -10.05 -15.33 -33.93
N LEU A 274 -11.05 -14.90 -33.14
CA LEU A 274 -10.84 -14.32 -31.81
C LEU A 274 -11.00 -15.35 -30.70
N ASP A 275 -10.16 -15.22 -29.66
CA ASP A 275 -10.37 -15.88 -28.39
C ASP A 275 -11.37 -15.10 -27.53
N TRP A 276 -12.65 -15.42 -27.72
CA TRP A 276 -13.77 -14.84 -26.99
C TRP A 276 -13.69 -14.97 -25.47
N ASN A 277 -12.91 -15.92 -24.94
CA ASN A 277 -12.81 -16.15 -23.50
C ASN A 277 -11.88 -15.15 -22.81
N ARG A 278 -11.05 -14.43 -23.57
CA ARG A 278 -10.10 -13.44 -23.04
C ARG A 278 -10.54 -11.99 -23.21
N MET A 279 -11.58 -11.76 -24.00
CA MET A 279 -12.08 -10.42 -24.24
C MET A 279 -12.66 -9.83 -22.95
N ALA A 280 -12.39 -8.54 -22.73
CA ALA A 280 -12.94 -7.81 -21.61
C ALA A 280 -14.46 -7.78 -21.71
N PRO A 281 -15.19 -8.06 -20.62
CA PRO A 281 -16.64 -7.98 -20.67
C PRO A 281 -17.07 -6.52 -20.85
N ASP A 282 -18.18 -6.36 -21.55
CA ASP A 282 -19.04 -5.18 -21.57
C ASP A 282 -18.49 -3.94 -22.28
N PHE A 283 -17.33 -4.07 -22.93
CA PHE A 283 -16.80 -3.04 -23.81
C PHE A 283 -16.76 -3.55 -25.25
N PRO A 284 -17.23 -2.75 -26.21
CA PRO A 284 -16.97 -3.00 -27.62
C PRO A 284 -15.46 -3.02 -27.86
N HIS A 285 -14.98 -4.11 -28.46
CA HIS A 285 -13.62 -4.22 -28.96
C HIS A 285 -13.60 -3.76 -30.41
N VAL A 286 -12.70 -2.85 -30.71
CA VAL A 286 -12.50 -2.27 -32.04
C VAL A 286 -11.01 -2.31 -32.38
N ARG A 287 -10.66 -2.17 -33.65
CA ARG A 287 -9.24 -1.96 -34.02
C ARG A 287 -8.79 -0.57 -33.56
N PHE A 288 -7.50 -0.39 -33.28
CA PHE A 288 -6.97 0.90 -32.83
C PHE A 288 -7.37 2.08 -33.72
N MET A 289 -7.31 1.92 -35.05
CA MET A 289 -7.73 2.98 -35.96
C MET A 289 -9.21 3.36 -35.77
N ASP A 290 -10.10 2.38 -35.60
CA ASP A 290 -11.52 2.63 -35.30
C ASP A 290 -11.70 3.28 -33.94
N GLY A 291 -10.91 2.85 -32.94
CA GLY A 291 -10.87 3.43 -31.61
C GLY A 291 -10.47 4.91 -31.62
N PHE A 292 -9.44 5.29 -32.39
CA PHE A 292 -9.04 6.68 -32.54
C PHE A 292 -10.13 7.53 -33.21
N LEU A 293 -10.80 7.01 -34.24
CA LEU A 293 -11.92 7.71 -34.88
C LEU A 293 -13.08 7.92 -33.89
N LEU A 294 -13.29 6.99 -32.96
CA LEU A 294 -14.32 7.04 -31.92
C LEU A 294 -13.90 7.83 -30.66
N SER A 295 -12.61 8.14 -30.51
CA SER A 295 -12.03 8.70 -29.27
C SER A 295 -12.58 10.07 -28.86
N GLU A 296 -13.21 10.81 -29.77
CA GLU A 296 -13.93 12.06 -29.44
C GLU A 296 -15.11 11.80 -28.50
N TRP A 297 -15.81 10.69 -28.68
CA TRP A 297 -17.02 10.34 -27.92
C TRP A 297 -16.78 9.30 -26.84
N PHE A 298 -15.73 8.48 -26.99
CA PHE A 298 -15.46 7.35 -26.12
C PHE A 298 -14.08 7.46 -25.47
N ARG A 299 -13.94 6.87 -24.30
CA ARG A 299 -12.63 6.59 -23.72
C ARG A 299 -12.09 5.33 -24.37
N MET A 300 -10.85 5.38 -24.84
CA MET A 300 -10.16 4.23 -25.41
C MET A 300 -9.21 3.64 -24.37
N ASN A 301 -9.23 2.30 -24.21
CA ASN A 301 -8.26 1.57 -23.40
C ASN A 301 -7.65 0.43 -24.22
N GLU A 302 -6.38 0.11 -24.00
CA GLU A 302 -5.75 -1.04 -24.65
C GLU A 302 -6.48 -2.34 -24.24
N ALA A 303 -6.77 -3.21 -25.20
CA ALA A 303 -7.50 -4.46 -24.91
C ALA A 303 -6.63 -5.50 -24.20
N ARG A 304 -5.29 -5.36 -24.25
CA ARG A 304 -4.33 -6.21 -23.57
C ARG A 304 -3.20 -5.37 -22.96
N TYR A 305 -2.93 -5.56 -21.69
CA TYR A 305 -1.79 -4.93 -21.03
C TYR A 305 -0.58 -5.87 -21.15
N GLY A 306 0.14 -5.76 -22.26
CA GLY A 306 1.36 -6.52 -22.53
C GLY A 306 2.48 -5.64 -23.07
N THR A 307 3.70 -6.16 -23.08
CA THR A 307 4.90 -5.46 -23.57
C THR A 307 5.07 -5.56 -25.10
N GLU A 308 4.31 -6.42 -25.78
CA GLU A 308 4.41 -6.64 -27.25
C GLU A 308 4.09 -5.38 -28.05
N ALA A 309 4.77 -5.19 -29.20
CA ALA A 309 4.55 -4.04 -30.08
C ALA A 309 3.12 -4.01 -30.65
N VAL A 310 2.48 -2.85 -30.64
CA VAL A 310 1.08 -2.66 -31.06
C VAL A 310 1.03 -2.06 -32.45
N SER A 311 0.09 -2.54 -33.26
CA SER A 311 -0.18 -2.03 -34.59
C SER A 311 -1.57 -1.40 -34.66
N LEU A 312 -1.89 -0.67 -35.74
CA LEU A 312 -3.24 -0.12 -35.94
C LEU A 312 -4.33 -1.20 -36.08
N ASP A 313 -3.93 -2.42 -36.43
CA ASP A 313 -4.82 -3.58 -36.52
C ASP A 313 -5.00 -4.33 -35.19
N SER A 314 -4.22 -3.96 -34.17
CA SER A 314 -4.39 -4.49 -32.82
C SER A 314 -5.71 -4.01 -32.19
N TRP A 315 -6.19 -4.74 -31.18
CA TRP A 315 -7.48 -4.48 -30.55
C TRP A 315 -7.37 -3.47 -29.40
N CYS A 316 -8.36 -2.59 -29.32
CA CYS A 316 -8.60 -1.74 -28.17
C CYS A 316 -10.08 -1.84 -27.75
N THR A 317 -10.37 -1.39 -26.53
CA THR A 317 -11.72 -1.33 -25.97
C THR A 317 -12.17 0.12 -25.91
N ILE A 318 -13.47 0.34 -26.08
CA ILE A 318 -14.08 1.66 -25.91
C ILE A 318 -15.10 1.65 -24.77
N GLY A 319 -15.11 2.70 -23.96
CA GLY A 319 -16.06 2.92 -22.86
C GLY A 319 -16.68 4.32 -22.94
N LEU A 320 -17.79 4.52 -22.21
CA LEU A 320 -18.40 5.85 -22.10
C LEU A 320 -17.43 6.82 -21.42
N ARG A 321 -17.36 8.06 -21.93
CA ARG A 321 -16.77 9.17 -21.19
C ARG A 321 -17.79 9.58 -20.12
N GLU A 322 -17.51 9.31 -18.85
CA GLU A 322 -18.32 9.87 -17.77
C GLU A 322 -18.04 11.38 -17.64
N GLY A 323 -19.05 12.13 -17.18
CA GLY A 323 -19.20 13.57 -17.38
C GLY A 323 -17.95 14.42 -17.19
N GLY A 324 -17.75 15.32 -18.17
CA GLY A 324 -16.81 16.43 -18.26
C GLY A 324 -15.85 16.74 -17.10
N GLU A 325 -14.56 16.77 -17.44
CA GLU A 325 -13.50 17.65 -16.89
C GLU A 325 -13.27 17.77 -15.37
N GLN A 326 -13.96 17.07 -14.46
CA GLN A 326 -13.86 17.41 -13.02
C GLN A 326 -13.44 16.34 -12.00
N PHE A 327 -13.08 15.12 -12.40
CA PHE A 327 -12.13 14.32 -11.63
C PHE A 327 -11.15 13.71 -12.62
N GLY A 328 -9.86 13.86 -12.39
CA GLY A 328 -8.83 13.28 -13.25
C GLY A 328 -8.95 11.76 -13.21
N HIS A 329 -9.81 11.15 -14.04
CA HIS A 329 -9.99 9.71 -14.10
C HIS A 329 -8.69 9.05 -14.59
N GLY A 330 -7.81 8.72 -13.65
CA GLY A 330 -6.63 7.92 -13.95
C GLY A 330 -6.98 6.45 -14.12
N THR A 331 -6.07 5.72 -14.72
CA THR A 331 -6.00 4.25 -14.65
C THR A 331 -4.67 3.88 -14.08
N MET A 332 -4.65 2.84 -13.26
CA MET A 332 -3.40 2.26 -12.78
C MET A 332 -2.59 1.72 -13.97
N GLN A 333 -1.38 2.26 -14.18
CA GLN A 333 -0.51 1.92 -15.31
C GLN A 333 0.50 0.83 -14.89
N VAL A 334 0.03 -0.40 -14.75
CA VAL A 334 0.90 -1.57 -14.55
C VAL A 334 0.70 -2.51 -15.73
N THR A 335 1.73 -2.72 -16.55
CA THR A 335 1.68 -3.69 -17.66
C THR A 335 2.24 -5.03 -17.22
N LEU A 336 1.54 -6.12 -17.52
CA LEU A 336 2.02 -7.46 -17.20
C LEU A 336 3.00 -7.96 -18.28
N PRO A 337 3.91 -8.88 -17.95
CA PRO A 337 4.77 -9.51 -18.94
C PRO A 337 3.95 -10.28 -19.99
N ALA A 338 4.39 -10.20 -21.25
CA ALA A 338 3.83 -11.01 -22.34
C ALA A 338 3.99 -12.52 -22.02
N ALA A 339 5.12 -12.89 -21.40
CA ALA A 339 5.43 -14.25 -21.00
C ALA A 339 4.40 -14.83 -19.99
N PHE A 340 3.68 -14.00 -19.24
CA PHE A 340 2.65 -14.45 -18.29
C PHE A 340 1.23 -14.42 -18.86
N THR A 341 1.05 -13.77 -20.01
CA THR A 341 -0.26 -13.51 -20.62
C THR A 341 -0.42 -14.18 -21.99
N THR A 342 0.40 -15.20 -22.29
CA THR A 342 0.43 -15.93 -23.56
C THR A 342 -0.97 -16.39 -24.03
N PRO A 343 -1.32 -16.22 -25.32
CA PRO A 343 -2.64 -16.59 -25.87
C PRO A 343 -2.88 -18.08 -26.03
N GLU A 344 -1.82 -18.87 -26.15
CA GLU A 344 -1.92 -20.29 -26.46
C GLU A 344 -1.66 -21.14 -25.21
N GLY A 345 -2.38 -22.26 -25.08
CA GLY A 345 -2.22 -23.23 -23.99
C GLY A 345 -3.38 -23.25 -22.98
N ASN A 346 -3.38 -24.29 -22.14
CA ASN A 346 -4.32 -24.44 -21.03
C ASN A 346 -3.75 -23.75 -19.77
N GLU A 347 -4.62 -23.28 -18.88
CA GLU A 347 -4.19 -22.70 -17.60
C GLU A 347 -3.44 -23.75 -16.77
N CYS A 348 -2.22 -23.45 -16.35
CA CYS A 348 -1.46 -24.30 -15.44
C CYS A 348 -2.13 -24.30 -14.06
N PHE A 349 -2.41 -25.48 -13.51
CA PHE A 349 -3.02 -25.64 -12.19
C PHE A 349 -2.26 -24.88 -11.09
N TYR A 350 -0.93 -24.98 -11.10
CA TYR A 350 -0.04 -24.46 -10.06
C TYR A 350 0.10 -22.94 -10.02
N CYS A 351 0.10 -22.28 -11.18
CA CYS A 351 0.44 -20.86 -11.27
C CYS A 351 -0.55 -20.03 -12.10
N GLY A 352 -1.45 -20.65 -12.86
CA GLY A 352 -2.44 -19.98 -13.71
C GLY A 352 -1.93 -19.55 -15.09
N GLN A 353 -0.61 -19.63 -15.33
CA GLN A 353 0.00 -19.25 -16.61
C GLN A 353 -0.27 -20.31 -17.69
N LYS A 354 -0.25 -19.90 -18.97
CA LYS A 354 -0.55 -20.78 -20.13
C LYS A 354 0.69 -21.23 -20.91
N SER A 355 1.86 -20.71 -20.57
CA SER A 355 3.13 -20.93 -21.28
C SER A 355 3.71 -22.34 -21.12
N HIS A 356 3.23 -23.13 -20.15
CA HIS A 356 3.79 -24.42 -19.79
C HIS A 356 2.72 -25.36 -19.24
N ARG A 357 3.08 -26.65 -19.11
CA ARG A 357 2.22 -27.67 -18.49
C ARG A 357 2.46 -27.76 -16.98
N PRO A 358 1.49 -28.23 -16.18
CA PRO A 358 1.66 -28.40 -14.74
C PRO A 358 2.93 -29.18 -14.35
N GLU A 359 3.24 -30.26 -15.07
CA GLU A 359 4.43 -31.11 -14.86
C GLU A 359 5.76 -30.34 -15.01
N GLN A 360 5.77 -29.28 -15.82
CA GLN A 360 6.91 -28.41 -16.13
C GLN A 360 6.87 -27.07 -15.37
N CYS A 361 5.96 -26.90 -14.41
CA CYS A 361 5.77 -25.60 -13.76
C CYS A 361 7.02 -25.16 -12.98
N PRO A 362 7.56 -23.94 -13.23
CA PRO A 362 8.71 -23.42 -12.46
C PRO A 362 8.44 -23.35 -10.95
N ALA A 363 7.18 -23.23 -10.54
CA ALA A 363 6.81 -23.24 -9.12
C ALA A 363 7.13 -24.57 -8.41
N LYS A 364 7.35 -25.68 -9.14
CA LYS A 364 7.80 -26.96 -8.54
C LYS A 364 9.20 -26.86 -7.92
N GLN A 365 10.05 -25.97 -8.42
CA GLN A 365 11.40 -25.75 -7.88
C GLN A 365 11.39 -24.86 -6.63
N LEU A 366 10.29 -24.16 -6.34
CA LEU A 366 10.12 -23.41 -5.10
C LEU A 366 9.83 -24.37 -3.95
N THR A 367 10.79 -24.54 -3.04
CA THR A 367 10.69 -25.54 -1.96
C THR A 367 9.83 -25.10 -0.78
N THR A 368 9.71 -23.80 -0.54
CA THR A 368 9.00 -23.21 0.61
C THR A 368 8.14 -22.02 0.18
N PRO A 369 6.96 -21.80 0.79
CA PRO A 369 6.21 -20.56 0.64
C PRO A 369 7.01 -19.34 1.09
N GLN A 370 6.88 -18.21 0.39
CA GLN A 370 7.65 -17.00 0.63
C GLN A 370 6.75 -15.78 0.88
N PRO A 371 5.94 -15.76 1.96
CA PRO A 371 5.02 -14.65 2.23
C PRO A 371 5.72 -13.27 2.36
N GLN A 372 7.01 -13.26 2.67
CA GLN A 372 7.82 -12.04 2.77
C GLN A 372 7.92 -11.25 1.46
N VAL A 373 7.67 -11.85 0.28
CA VAL A 373 7.73 -11.11 -1.00
C VAL A 373 6.70 -10.00 -1.07
N TRP A 374 5.56 -10.16 -0.39
CA TRP A 374 4.52 -9.13 -0.32
C TRP A 374 4.99 -7.88 0.43
N HIS A 375 5.84 -8.04 1.45
CA HIS A 375 6.48 -6.93 2.15
C HIS A 375 7.59 -6.28 1.33
N LEU A 376 8.30 -7.04 0.48
CA LEU A 376 9.31 -6.49 -0.44
C LEU A 376 8.63 -5.65 -1.54
N LEU A 377 7.53 -6.17 -2.12
CA LEU A 377 6.72 -5.45 -3.09
C LEU A 377 6.13 -4.16 -2.52
N ALA A 378 5.67 -4.18 -1.27
CA ALA A 378 5.14 -2.98 -0.61
C ALA A 378 6.18 -1.86 -0.45
N LYS A 379 7.48 -2.20 -0.44
CA LYS A 379 8.60 -1.24 -0.37
C LYS A 379 9.11 -0.79 -1.75
N THR A 380 8.50 -1.27 -2.82
CA THR A 380 8.90 -0.96 -4.19
C THR A 380 7.94 0.06 -4.78
N ASP A 381 8.49 1.09 -5.43
CA ASP A 381 7.70 2.08 -6.15
C ASP A 381 6.93 1.42 -7.30
N MET A 382 5.65 1.76 -7.41
CA MET A 382 4.76 1.14 -8.40
C MET A 382 5.17 1.44 -9.84
N LYS A 383 5.82 2.59 -10.10
CA LYS A 383 6.37 2.95 -11.41
C LYS A 383 7.47 1.99 -11.88
N GLU A 384 8.15 1.32 -10.96
CA GLU A 384 9.22 0.37 -11.27
C GLU A 384 8.68 -1.02 -11.67
N PHE A 385 7.41 -1.33 -11.38
CA PHE A 385 6.82 -2.63 -11.69
C PHE A 385 6.90 -2.92 -13.19
N THR A 386 6.52 -1.95 -14.02
CA THR A 386 6.57 -2.06 -15.48
C THR A 386 7.99 -2.34 -15.99
N LYS A 387 9.02 -1.72 -15.39
CA LYS A 387 10.42 -1.97 -15.76
C LYS A 387 10.84 -3.39 -15.38
N GLY A 388 10.51 -3.83 -14.15
CA GLY A 388 10.80 -5.18 -13.69
C GLY A 388 10.11 -6.25 -14.55
N PHE A 389 8.87 -6.03 -14.95
CA PHE A 389 8.15 -6.92 -15.87
C PHE A 389 8.74 -6.94 -17.28
N THR A 390 9.17 -5.79 -17.80
CA THR A 390 9.89 -5.72 -19.08
C THR A 390 11.20 -6.51 -19.03
N ALA A 391 11.91 -6.48 -17.89
CA ALA A 391 13.12 -7.28 -17.69
C ALA A 391 12.84 -8.79 -17.66
N ILE A 392 11.69 -9.22 -17.13
CA ILE A 392 11.26 -10.63 -17.19
C ILE A 392 11.06 -11.07 -18.64
N ASP A 393 10.33 -10.28 -19.44
CA ASP A 393 10.11 -10.62 -20.86
C ASP A 393 11.44 -10.71 -21.62
N ALA A 394 12.36 -9.77 -21.39
CA ALA A 394 13.70 -9.80 -22.00
C ALA A 394 14.53 -11.03 -21.58
N ALA A 395 14.39 -11.48 -20.32
CA ALA A 395 15.09 -12.66 -19.83
C ALA A 395 14.57 -13.98 -20.44
N VAL A 396 13.27 -14.03 -20.73
CA VAL A 396 12.57 -15.20 -21.30
C VAL A 396 12.66 -15.24 -22.82
N GLN A 397 12.77 -14.07 -23.49
CA GLN A 397 12.73 -13.97 -24.95
C GLN A 397 13.77 -14.88 -25.64
N GLY A 398 13.29 -15.75 -26.52
CA GLY A 398 14.14 -16.65 -27.32
C GLY A 398 14.75 -17.84 -26.56
N LYS A 399 14.35 -18.08 -25.31
CA LYS A 399 14.77 -19.23 -24.49
C LYS A 399 13.59 -20.13 -24.14
N ASP A 400 13.87 -21.33 -23.63
CA ASP A 400 12.84 -22.15 -22.99
C ASP A 400 12.32 -21.44 -21.74
N PHE A 401 11.00 -21.27 -21.65
CA PHE A 401 10.34 -20.51 -20.59
C PHE A 401 10.69 -21.05 -19.20
N THR A 402 10.71 -22.37 -19.04
CA THR A 402 10.89 -23.03 -17.74
C THR A 402 12.29 -22.75 -17.18
N SER A 403 13.32 -23.00 -17.99
CA SER A 403 14.71 -22.73 -17.61
C SER A 403 14.98 -21.24 -17.36
N ALA A 404 14.49 -20.35 -18.24
CA ALA A 404 14.67 -18.91 -18.07
C ALA A 404 13.99 -18.40 -16.79
N MET A 405 12.77 -18.87 -16.49
CA MET A 405 12.06 -18.47 -15.27
C MET A 405 12.73 -18.98 -14.00
N HIS A 406 13.33 -20.17 -14.03
CA HIS A 406 14.14 -20.66 -12.91
C HIS A 406 15.28 -19.68 -12.60
N ASP A 407 16.03 -19.24 -13.61
CA ASP A 407 17.14 -18.30 -13.44
C ASP A 407 16.66 -16.95 -12.87
N VAL A 408 15.55 -16.42 -13.40
CA VAL A 408 14.94 -15.16 -12.91
C VAL A 408 14.53 -15.28 -11.44
N VAL A 409 13.86 -16.37 -11.07
CA VAL A 409 13.39 -16.59 -9.70
C VAL A 409 14.55 -16.70 -8.70
N HIS A 410 15.66 -17.33 -9.09
CA HIS A 410 16.83 -17.52 -8.24
C HIS A 410 17.84 -16.37 -8.26
N THR A 411 17.63 -15.37 -9.13
CA THR A 411 18.47 -14.16 -9.15
C THR A 411 18.31 -13.39 -7.84
N LYS A 412 19.43 -13.11 -7.15
CA LYS A 412 19.41 -12.46 -5.83
C LYS A 412 19.17 -10.96 -5.94
N ASN A 413 18.29 -10.45 -5.07
CA ASN A 413 18.05 -9.02 -4.83
C ASN A 413 17.65 -8.20 -6.06
N SER A 414 17.09 -8.85 -7.09
CA SER A 414 16.59 -8.15 -8.27
C SER A 414 15.07 -7.99 -8.24
N LEU A 415 14.58 -6.92 -8.88
CA LEU A 415 13.16 -6.60 -8.90
C LEU A 415 12.36 -7.64 -9.70
N GLU A 416 12.91 -8.11 -10.82
CA GLU A 416 12.35 -9.18 -11.64
C GLU A 416 12.18 -10.48 -10.85
N SER A 417 13.13 -10.84 -9.97
CA SER A 417 13.00 -11.99 -9.07
C SER A 417 11.88 -11.79 -8.05
N VAL A 418 11.77 -10.60 -7.43
CA VAL A 418 10.69 -10.28 -6.50
C VAL A 418 9.32 -10.38 -7.18
N LEU A 419 9.18 -9.79 -8.37
CA LEU A 419 7.93 -9.81 -9.15
C LEU A 419 7.56 -11.24 -9.58
N ALA A 420 8.50 -11.99 -10.16
CA ALA A 420 8.28 -13.38 -10.58
C ALA A 420 7.82 -14.26 -9.41
N ARG A 421 8.53 -14.19 -8.27
CA ARG A 421 8.16 -14.94 -7.06
C ARG A 421 6.80 -14.53 -6.52
N SER A 422 6.47 -13.24 -6.57
CA SER A 422 5.17 -12.74 -6.11
C SER A 422 4.02 -13.29 -6.97
N VAL A 423 4.19 -13.40 -8.29
CA VAL A 423 3.22 -14.06 -9.17
C VAL A 423 3.02 -15.53 -8.78
N TYR A 424 4.10 -16.27 -8.46
CA TYR A 424 3.97 -17.65 -7.96
C TYR A 424 3.36 -17.74 -6.56
N GLU A 425 3.57 -16.75 -5.69
CA GLU A 425 2.93 -16.70 -4.36
C GLU A 425 1.41 -16.52 -4.43
N ILE A 426 0.86 -15.87 -5.47
CA ILE A 426 -0.60 -15.72 -5.66
C ILE A 426 -1.32 -17.07 -5.57
N ASN A 427 -0.73 -18.09 -6.17
CA ASN A 427 -1.30 -19.43 -6.25
C ASN A 427 -0.55 -20.44 -5.37
N CYS A 428 0.20 -19.97 -4.37
CA CYS A 428 0.94 -20.83 -3.45
C CYS A 428 0.07 -21.96 -2.85
N PRO A 429 -1.19 -21.75 -2.44
CA PRO A 429 -1.99 -22.85 -1.91
C PRO A 429 -2.31 -23.97 -2.91
N GLY A 430 -2.23 -23.72 -4.21
CA GLY A 430 -2.35 -24.77 -5.24
C GLY A 430 -1.06 -25.56 -5.48
N GLN A 431 0.06 -25.14 -4.88
CA GLN A 431 1.41 -25.67 -5.18
C GLN A 431 1.85 -26.74 -4.20
N ILE A 432 2.65 -27.68 -4.71
CA ILE A 432 3.18 -28.83 -3.95
C ILE A 432 3.90 -28.41 -2.67
N ARG A 433 4.57 -27.24 -2.66
CA ARG A 433 5.25 -26.72 -1.46
C ARG A 433 4.33 -26.44 -0.28
N THR A 434 3.06 -26.14 -0.52
CA THR A 434 2.06 -25.95 0.55
C THR A 434 1.63 -27.30 1.14
N LEU A 435 1.54 -28.35 0.31
CA LEU A 435 1.21 -29.70 0.76
C LEU A 435 2.15 -30.18 1.88
N LYS A 436 3.46 -29.88 1.74
CA LYS A 436 4.48 -30.20 2.76
C LYS A 436 4.16 -29.60 4.13
N LEU A 437 3.58 -28.41 4.17
CA LEU A 437 3.20 -27.73 5.41
C LEU A 437 1.88 -28.30 5.97
N VAL A 438 0.90 -28.56 5.11
CA VAL A 438 -0.42 -29.10 5.50
C VAL A 438 -0.30 -30.51 6.11
N TRP A 439 0.61 -31.35 5.59
CA TRP A 439 0.87 -32.66 6.19
C TRP A 439 1.39 -32.57 7.62
N ARG A 440 2.16 -31.53 7.90
CA ARG A 440 2.82 -31.33 9.19
C ARG A 440 2.01 -30.44 10.14
N SER A 441 0.99 -29.75 9.66
CA SER A 441 0.20 -28.82 10.48
C SER A 441 -0.61 -29.58 11.52
N ARG A 442 -0.54 -29.12 12.78
CA ARG A 442 -1.35 -29.64 13.89
C ARG A 442 -2.48 -28.69 14.31
N GLY A 443 -2.42 -27.43 13.89
CA GLY A 443 -3.44 -26.43 14.18
C GLY A 443 -4.70 -26.60 13.33
N LYS A 444 -5.81 -26.02 13.81
CA LYS A 444 -7.12 -26.05 13.12
C LYS A 444 -7.35 -24.86 12.20
N GLU A 445 -6.72 -23.72 12.50
CA GLU A 445 -6.90 -22.46 11.80
C GLU A 445 -5.80 -22.23 10.76
N TRP A 446 -6.19 -21.73 9.59
CA TRP A 446 -5.23 -21.33 8.56
C TRP A 446 -4.32 -20.20 9.07
N GLY A 447 -3.06 -20.19 8.62
CA GLY A 447 -2.04 -19.24 9.10
C GLY A 447 -1.32 -19.74 10.36
N GLU A 448 -1.95 -19.68 11.54
CA GLU A 448 -1.32 -20.13 12.80
C GLU A 448 -1.02 -21.64 12.80
N GLY A 449 -1.91 -22.45 12.24
CA GLY A 449 -1.69 -23.89 12.14
C GLY A 449 -0.49 -24.27 11.25
N LEU A 450 -0.14 -23.41 10.29
CA LEU A 450 1.04 -23.60 9.43
C LEU A 450 2.35 -23.16 10.10
N LYS A 451 2.29 -22.44 11.23
CA LYS A 451 3.46 -22.13 12.06
C LYS A 451 3.80 -23.26 13.04
N GLN A 452 2.81 -24.12 13.36
CA GLN A 452 2.95 -25.24 14.29
C GLN A 452 3.09 -26.57 13.54
N LEU A 453 4.31 -26.90 13.17
CA LEU A 453 4.62 -28.05 12.32
C LEU A 453 5.19 -29.24 13.11
N ALA A 454 4.60 -30.41 12.90
CA ALA A 454 5.13 -31.70 13.32
C ALA A 454 6.47 -32.04 12.61
N PRO A 455 7.27 -32.98 13.12
CA PRO A 455 8.35 -33.59 12.34
C PRO A 455 7.79 -34.30 11.09
N GLN A 456 8.67 -34.61 10.12
CA GLN A 456 8.28 -35.39 8.96
C GLN A 456 8.04 -36.85 9.37
N GLU A 457 6.86 -37.36 9.06
CA GLU A 457 6.44 -38.74 9.33
C GLU A 457 5.98 -39.40 8.00
N GLY A 458 6.29 -40.68 7.80
CA GLY A 458 5.87 -41.47 6.62
C GLY A 458 6.88 -41.45 5.45
N GLU A 459 7.92 -42.30 5.54
CA GLU A 459 9.06 -42.40 4.59
C GLU A 459 8.65 -42.40 3.11
N TYR A 460 7.81 -43.36 2.67
CA TYR A 460 7.39 -43.49 1.26
C TYR A 460 6.69 -42.25 0.68
N VAL A 461 5.96 -41.49 1.51
CA VAL A 461 5.18 -40.34 1.03
C VAL A 461 6.11 -39.16 0.68
N TRP A 462 7.20 -38.99 1.43
CA TRP A 462 8.19 -37.94 1.15
C TRP A 462 9.06 -38.30 -0.05
N ASP A 463 9.44 -39.57 -0.21
CA ASP A 463 10.17 -40.03 -1.39
C ASP A 463 9.32 -39.91 -2.65
N ALA A 464 8.04 -40.33 -2.58
CA ALA A 464 7.09 -40.15 -3.68
C ALA A 464 6.91 -38.68 -4.09
N LEU A 465 6.82 -37.80 -3.10
CA LEU A 465 6.73 -36.36 -3.31
C LEU A 465 8.00 -35.83 -4.00
N GLN A 466 9.17 -36.30 -3.61
CA GLN A 466 10.43 -35.91 -4.23
C GLN A 466 10.52 -36.40 -5.68
N SER A 467 10.16 -37.67 -5.95
CA SER A 467 10.07 -38.19 -7.32
C SER A 467 9.10 -37.37 -8.20
N LEU A 468 7.96 -36.94 -7.66
CA LEU A 468 7.02 -36.08 -8.39
C LEU A 468 7.62 -34.69 -8.70
N LEU A 469 8.41 -34.12 -7.79
CA LEU A 469 9.12 -32.85 -8.00
C LEU A 469 10.22 -32.98 -9.05
N ASP A 470 10.94 -34.10 -9.05
CA ASP A 470 11.99 -34.44 -10.02
C ASP A 470 11.42 -34.91 -11.38
N ASN A 471 10.09 -34.92 -11.50
CA ASN A 471 9.33 -35.33 -12.68
C ASN A 471 9.50 -36.82 -13.06
N ASP A 472 9.88 -37.67 -12.10
CA ASP A 472 9.90 -39.13 -12.21
C ASP A 472 8.55 -39.71 -11.79
N ARG A 473 7.64 -39.81 -12.76
CA ARG A 473 6.25 -40.21 -12.52
C ARG A 473 6.07 -41.70 -12.24
N GLU A 474 6.95 -42.55 -12.78
CA GLU A 474 6.89 -44.01 -12.58
C GLU A 474 7.32 -44.36 -11.15
N ALA A 475 8.45 -43.82 -10.70
CA ALA A 475 8.91 -44.00 -9.32
C ALA A 475 7.91 -43.42 -8.32
N ALA A 476 7.35 -42.24 -8.61
CA ALA A 476 6.33 -41.62 -7.77
C ALA A 476 5.09 -42.53 -7.62
N GLU A 477 4.59 -43.12 -8.71
CA GLU A 477 3.42 -44.01 -8.67
C GLU A 477 3.68 -45.26 -7.81
N GLU A 478 4.85 -45.89 -7.97
CA GLU A 478 5.22 -47.07 -7.19
C GLU A 478 5.29 -46.76 -5.69
N LEU A 479 5.97 -45.67 -5.32
CA LEU A 479 6.11 -45.24 -3.93
C LEU A 479 4.77 -44.83 -3.31
N ILE A 480 3.88 -44.20 -4.08
CA ILE A 480 2.52 -43.87 -3.63
C ILE A 480 1.72 -45.15 -3.34
N LYS A 481 1.80 -46.16 -4.21
CA LYS A 481 1.13 -47.46 -3.99
C LYS A 481 1.66 -48.15 -2.74
N GLN A 482 2.97 -48.16 -2.53
CA GLN A 482 3.58 -48.69 -1.31
C GLN A 482 3.12 -47.93 -0.05
N ALA A 483 3.04 -46.60 -0.13
CA ALA A 483 2.53 -45.77 0.95
C ALA A 483 1.04 -46.07 1.26
N GLN A 484 0.22 -46.28 0.24
CA GLN A 484 -1.20 -46.60 0.40
C GLN A 484 -1.40 -47.98 1.04
N LEU A 485 -0.60 -48.98 0.67
CA LEU A 485 -0.63 -50.31 1.29
C LEU A 485 -0.23 -50.27 2.77
N LYS A 486 0.78 -49.48 3.12
CA LYS A 486 1.27 -49.34 4.51
C LYS A 486 0.35 -48.47 5.37
N TYR A 487 -0.26 -47.43 4.79
CA TYR A 487 -1.08 -46.44 5.48
C TYR A 487 -2.45 -46.25 4.82
N PRO A 488 -3.33 -47.27 4.82
CA PRO A 488 -4.58 -47.27 4.04
C PRO A 488 -5.64 -46.25 4.49
N ARG A 489 -5.49 -45.68 5.70
CA ARG A 489 -6.37 -44.63 6.24
C ARG A 489 -5.70 -43.25 6.28
N SER A 490 -4.51 -43.12 5.70
CA SER A 490 -3.84 -41.82 5.61
C SER A 490 -4.38 -41.05 4.40
N TYR A 491 -4.67 -39.78 4.60
CA TYR A 491 -5.04 -38.88 3.50
C TYR A 491 -3.83 -38.51 2.61
N GLN A 492 -2.60 -38.73 3.09
CA GLN A 492 -1.39 -38.25 2.40
C GLN A 492 -1.14 -38.96 1.05
N PRO A 493 -1.25 -40.31 0.93
CA PRO A 493 -1.16 -40.98 -0.37
C PRO A 493 -2.24 -40.50 -1.36
N HIS A 494 -3.48 -40.34 -0.90
CA HIS A 494 -4.57 -39.80 -1.71
C HIS A 494 -4.28 -38.36 -2.19
N SER A 495 -3.70 -37.53 -1.34
CA SER A 495 -3.31 -36.18 -1.74
C SER A 495 -2.27 -36.15 -2.86
N LEU A 496 -1.30 -37.08 -2.85
CA LEU A 496 -0.30 -37.23 -3.92
C LEU A 496 -0.90 -37.79 -5.20
N LEU A 497 -1.77 -38.81 -5.12
CA LEU A 497 -2.49 -39.32 -6.28
C LEU A 497 -3.28 -38.22 -6.99
N GLY A 498 -3.85 -37.28 -6.24
CA GLY A 498 -4.53 -36.13 -6.83
C GLY A 498 -3.59 -35.28 -7.71
N PHE A 499 -2.40 -34.94 -7.22
CA PHE A 499 -1.41 -34.20 -8.02
C PHE A 499 -0.86 -35.02 -9.18
N TRP A 500 -0.56 -36.30 -8.99
CA TRP A 500 -0.04 -37.18 -10.04
C TRP A 500 -1.05 -37.35 -11.19
N ASN A 501 -2.33 -37.53 -10.88
CA ASN A 501 -3.39 -37.62 -11.89
C ASN A 501 -3.63 -36.27 -12.59
N MET A 502 -3.56 -35.16 -11.84
CA MET A 502 -3.68 -33.81 -12.41
C MET A 502 -2.55 -33.52 -13.41
N GLU A 503 -1.30 -33.81 -13.07
CA GLU A 503 -0.17 -33.72 -14.01
C GLU A 503 -0.35 -34.70 -15.19
N GLY A 504 -0.97 -35.86 -14.94
CA GLY A 504 -1.38 -36.85 -15.94
C GLY A 504 -2.59 -36.48 -16.81
N ARG A 505 -3.21 -35.31 -16.60
CA ARG A 505 -4.42 -34.83 -17.29
C ARG A 505 -5.70 -35.62 -17.01
N ASP A 506 -5.70 -36.48 -16.01
CA ASP A 506 -6.92 -37.12 -15.52
C ASP A 506 -7.50 -36.27 -14.39
N SER A 507 -8.31 -35.29 -14.78
CA SER A 507 -8.92 -34.37 -13.82
C SER A 507 -9.98 -35.05 -12.95
N ASP A 508 -10.69 -36.04 -13.48
CA ASP A 508 -11.75 -36.72 -12.74
C ASP A 508 -11.15 -37.57 -11.61
N GLN A 509 -10.08 -38.31 -11.88
CA GLN A 509 -9.33 -39.03 -10.85
C GLN A 509 -8.63 -38.09 -9.87
N ALA A 510 -8.09 -36.96 -10.35
CA ALA A 510 -7.50 -35.96 -9.48
C ALA A 510 -8.51 -35.42 -8.47
N PHE A 511 -9.71 -35.05 -8.94
CA PHE A 511 -10.81 -34.58 -8.10
C PHE A 511 -11.23 -35.64 -7.08
N PHE A 512 -11.44 -36.88 -7.54
CA PHE A 512 -11.81 -38.00 -6.68
C PHE A 512 -10.82 -38.21 -5.54
N HIS A 513 -9.53 -38.25 -5.83
CA HIS A 513 -8.52 -38.48 -4.80
C HIS A 513 -8.38 -37.33 -3.81
N TRP A 514 -8.55 -36.07 -4.24
CA TRP A 514 -8.58 -34.95 -3.29
C TRP A 514 -9.85 -34.94 -2.44
N GLN A 515 -10.99 -35.39 -2.97
CA GLN A 515 -12.20 -35.58 -2.17
C GLN A 515 -12.01 -36.68 -1.10
N GLU A 516 -11.35 -37.79 -1.44
CA GLU A 516 -11.01 -38.81 -0.44
C GLU A 516 -10.00 -38.30 0.59
N ALA A 517 -9.01 -37.51 0.18
CA ALA A 517 -8.07 -36.87 1.09
C ALA A 517 -8.76 -35.91 2.06
N GLU A 518 -9.74 -35.12 1.59
CA GLU A 518 -10.58 -34.27 2.44
C GLU A 518 -11.32 -35.11 3.50
N ARG A 519 -11.99 -36.20 3.10
CA ARG A 519 -12.74 -37.08 4.02
C ARG A 519 -11.86 -37.73 5.08
N MET A 520 -10.62 -38.08 4.73
CA MET A 520 -9.66 -38.74 5.61
C MET A 520 -8.81 -37.76 6.45
N SER A 521 -8.95 -36.45 6.23
CA SER A 521 -8.19 -35.42 6.96
C SER A 521 -8.61 -35.30 8.42
N TYR A 522 -7.67 -34.92 9.28
CA TYR A 522 -7.90 -34.87 10.73
C TYR A 522 -8.32 -33.50 11.26
N THR A 523 -8.00 -32.43 10.53
CA THR A 523 -8.21 -31.05 10.96
C THR A 523 -9.02 -30.26 9.93
N PRO A 524 -9.78 -29.22 10.34
CA PRO A 524 -10.46 -28.32 9.42
C PRO A 524 -9.50 -27.65 8.43
N LEU A 525 -8.29 -27.29 8.85
CA LEU A 525 -7.24 -26.76 7.96
C LEU A 525 -6.94 -27.72 6.80
N GLN A 526 -6.72 -29.00 7.09
CA GLN A 526 -6.45 -30.02 6.07
C GLN A 526 -7.66 -30.23 5.15
N GLN A 527 -8.87 -30.31 5.73
CA GLN A 527 -10.12 -30.43 4.96
C GLN A 527 -10.31 -29.26 4.01
N GLY A 528 -10.19 -28.02 4.53
CA GLY A 528 -10.28 -26.79 3.74
C GLY A 528 -9.24 -26.73 2.63
N TYR A 529 -8.01 -27.19 2.88
CA TYR A 529 -6.96 -27.26 1.86
C TYR A 529 -7.33 -28.17 0.68
N PHE A 530 -7.83 -29.39 0.95
CA PHE A 530 -8.22 -30.30 -0.13
C PHE A 530 -9.49 -29.84 -0.86
N ALA A 531 -10.44 -29.19 -0.16
CA ALA A 531 -11.56 -28.51 -0.80
C ALA A 531 -11.09 -27.36 -1.73
N TYR A 532 -10.04 -26.63 -1.35
CA TYR A 532 -9.43 -25.60 -2.20
C TYR A 532 -8.80 -26.20 -3.47
N LEU A 533 -8.10 -27.33 -3.38
CA LEU A 533 -7.51 -27.99 -4.55
C LEU A 533 -8.60 -28.47 -5.54
N GLN A 534 -9.68 -29.03 -5.02
CA GLN A 534 -10.88 -29.39 -5.79
C GLN A 534 -11.46 -28.17 -6.53
N ALA A 535 -11.65 -27.05 -5.82
CA ALA A 535 -12.16 -25.80 -6.39
C ALA A 535 -11.22 -25.23 -7.46
N ARG A 536 -9.91 -25.27 -7.21
CA ARG A 536 -8.89 -24.82 -8.18
C ARG A 536 -8.91 -25.64 -9.46
N LEU A 537 -9.14 -26.94 -9.37
CA LEU A 537 -9.24 -27.80 -10.55
C LEU A 537 -10.46 -27.43 -11.39
N MET A 538 -11.62 -27.25 -10.75
CA MET A 538 -12.83 -26.78 -11.41
C MET A 538 -12.64 -25.42 -12.07
N GLU A 539 -11.91 -24.51 -11.41
CA GLU A 539 -11.60 -23.19 -11.96
C GLU A 539 -10.81 -23.30 -13.26
N VAL A 540 -9.72 -24.07 -13.25
CA VAL A 540 -8.82 -24.27 -14.40
C VAL A 540 -9.53 -24.99 -15.56
N GLN A 541 -10.52 -25.85 -15.26
CA GLN A 541 -11.41 -26.45 -16.27
C GLN A 541 -12.47 -25.48 -16.83
N GLY A 542 -12.55 -24.26 -16.29
CA GLY A 542 -13.55 -23.25 -16.67
C GLY A 542 -14.93 -23.50 -16.07
N ASN A 543 -15.08 -24.37 -15.07
CA ASN A 543 -16.31 -24.57 -14.30
C ASN A 543 -16.37 -23.56 -13.15
N LEU A 544 -16.43 -22.28 -13.51
CA LEU A 544 -16.21 -21.16 -12.58
C LEU A 544 -17.26 -21.06 -11.45
N LYS A 545 -18.52 -21.42 -11.71
CA LYS A 545 -19.58 -21.43 -10.69
C LYS A 545 -19.35 -22.49 -9.62
N ASP A 546 -19.02 -23.70 -10.07
CA ASP A 546 -18.72 -24.81 -9.16
C ASP A 546 -17.44 -24.51 -8.38
N ALA A 547 -16.45 -23.89 -9.02
CA ALA A 547 -15.24 -23.40 -8.36
C ALA A 547 -15.57 -22.38 -7.25
N ILE A 548 -16.45 -21.39 -7.50
CA ILE A 548 -16.90 -20.43 -6.47
C ILE A 548 -17.52 -21.16 -5.28
N ASN A 549 -18.39 -22.14 -5.53
CA ASN A 549 -19.01 -22.93 -4.47
C ASN A 549 -17.98 -23.79 -3.72
N GLY A 550 -17.01 -24.39 -4.43
CA GLY A 550 -15.90 -25.13 -3.83
C GLY A 550 -15.00 -24.25 -2.97
N TYR A 551 -14.72 -23.02 -3.40
CA TYR A 551 -13.96 -22.06 -2.59
C TYR A 551 -14.76 -21.58 -1.37
N ARG A 552 -16.08 -21.43 -1.48
CA ARG A 552 -16.94 -21.14 -0.32
C ARG A 552 -16.95 -22.30 0.67
N HIS A 553 -16.96 -23.53 0.18
CA HIS A 553 -16.82 -24.74 0.99
C HIS A 553 -15.47 -24.76 1.72
N ALA A 554 -14.36 -24.51 1.01
CA ALA A 554 -13.03 -24.39 1.61
C ALA A 554 -12.97 -23.30 2.70
N ASN A 555 -13.58 -22.14 2.45
CA ASN A 555 -13.63 -21.04 3.41
C ASN A 555 -14.46 -21.37 4.66
N SER A 556 -15.45 -22.27 4.56
CA SER A 556 -16.28 -22.67 5.70
C SER A 556 -15.48 -23.42 6.78
N PHE A 557 -14.40 -24.12 6.39
CA PHE A 557 -13.49 -24.79 7.33
C PHE A 557 -12.46 -23.86 7.97
N SER A 558 -12.10 -22.76 7.30
CA SER A 558 -11.11 -21.80 7.78
C SER A 558 -11.48 -20.38 7.35
N PRO A 559 -12.39 -19.70 8.08
CA PRO A 559 -12.90 -18.38 7.69
C PRO A 559 -11.87 -17.24 7.69
N THR A 560 -10.74 -17.45 8.38
CA THR A 560 -9.59 -16.53 8.42
C THR A 560 -8.71 -16.65 7.18
N TRP A 561 -8.92 -17.67 6.35
CA TRP A 561 -8.15 -17.89 5.13
C TRP A 561 -8.68 -17.01 3.99
N ILE A 562 -7.89 -16.04 3.57
CA ILE A 562 -8.31 -15.07 2.54
C ILE A 562 -8.26 -15.62 1.10
N ASP A 563 -7.45 -16.63 0.80
CA ASP A 563 -7.25 -17.10 -0.58
C ASP A 563 -8.52 -17.66 -1.23
N PRO A 564 -9.36 -18.49 -0.56
CA PRO A 564 -10.62 -18.94 -1.15
C PRO A 564 -11.55 -17.78 -1.51
N VAL A 565 -11.59 -16.72 -0.69
CA VAL A 565 -12.42 -15.52 -0.99
C VAL A 565 -11.80 -14.75 -2.16
N TYR A 566 -10.48 -14.59 -2.19
CA TYR A 566 -9.78 -13.98 -3.32
C TYR A 566 -10.05 -14.74 -4.63
N ARG A 567 -9.96 -16.07 -4.62
CA ARG A 567 -10.23 -16.89 -5.81
C ARG A 567 -11.70 -16.86 -6.24
N GLN A 568 -12.65 -16.70 -5.30
CA GLN A 568 -14.06 -16.42 -5.66
C GLN A 568 -14.18 -15.13 -6.47
N ALA A 569 -13.50 -14.06 -6.04
CA ALA A 569 -13.47 -12.80 -6.78
C ALA A 569 -12.79 -12.94 -8.15
N VAL A 570 -11.68 -13.68 -8.25
CA VAL A 570 -11.05 -14.00 -9.54
C VAL A 570 -12.00 -14.76 -10.47
N CYS A 571 -12.74 -15.75 -9.95
CA CYS A 571 -13.75 -16.48 -10.73
C CYS A 571 -14.86 -15.54 -11.23
N MET A 572 -15.35 -14.63 -10.39
CA MET A 572 -16.34 -13.62 -10.80
C MET A 572 -15.80 -12.71 -11.92
N VAL A 573 -14.53 -12.29 -11.85
CA VAL A 573 -13.87 -11.55 -12.93
C VAL A 573 -13.81 -12.38 -14.22
N LYS A 574 -13.40 -13.65 -14.14
CA LYS A 574 -13.37 -14.56 -15.29
C LYS A 574 -14.76 -14.78 -15.91
N MET A 575 -15.82 -14.76 -15.09
CA MET A 575 -17.22 -14.81 -15.54
C MET A 575 -17.75 -13.47 -16.08
N GLY A 576 -17.04 -12.36 -15.85
CA GLY A 576 -17.42 -11.01 -16.28
C GLY A 576 -18.23 -10.21 -15.27
N PHE A 577 -18.49 -10.74 -14.08
CA PHE A 577 -19.20 -10.05 -12.99
C PHE A 577 -18.25 -9.17 -12.16
N ILE A 578 -17.61 -8.19 -12.80
CA ILE A 578 -16.54 -7.40 -12.20
C ILE A 578 -17.03 -6.51 -11.06
N GLY A 579 -18.26 -5.98 -11.13
CA GLY A 579 -18.84 -5.19 -10.03
C GLY A 579 -18.92 -5.99 -8.72
N GLN A 580 -19.47 -7.21 -8.78
CA GLN A 580 -19.52 -8.12 -7.62
C GLN A 580 -18.12 -8.55 -7.16
N ALA A 581 -17.19 -8.73 -8.10
CA ALA A 581 -15.81 -9.03 -7.76
C ALA A 581 -15.13 -7.88 -7.00
N MET A 582 -15.40 -6.63 -7.40
CA MET A 582 -14.86 -5.44 -6.75
C MET A 582 -15.34 -5.32 -5.30
N ASP A 583 -16.62 -5.59 -5.02
CA ASP A 583 -17.12 -5.60 -3.64
C ASP A 583 -16.34 -6.57 -2.73
N MET A 584 -16.03 -7.77 -3.25
CA MET A 584 -15.21 -8.74 -2.54
C MET A 584 -13.75 -8.28 -2.42
N PHE A 585 -13.17 -7.70 -3.47
CA PHE A 585 -11.81 -7.15 -3.42
C PHE A 585 -11.71 -6.00 -2.41
N TYR A 586 -12.73 -5.15 -2.29
CA TYR A 586 -12.75 -4.05 -1.34
C TYR A 586 -12.70 -4.53 0.11
N ASP A 587 -13.52 -5.53 0.47
CA ASP A 587 -13.46 -6.15 1.79
C ASP A 587 -12.08 -6.78 2.05
N LEU A 588 -11.52 -7.49 1.06
CA LEU A 588 -10.21 -8.11 1.17
C LEU A 588 -9.06 -7.10 1.34
N ILE A 589 -9.04 -6.03 0.55
CA ILE A 589 -8.04 -4.94 0.65
C ILE A 589 -8.16 -4.23 2.01
N GLY A 590 -9.38 -4.05 2.50
CA GLY A 590 -9.63 -3.49 3.83
C GLY A 590 -8.98 -4.33 4.94
N ARG A 591 -9.13 -5.65 4.87
CA ARG A 591 -8.54 -6.62 5.82
C ARG A 591 -7.02 -6.72 5.67
N ASP A 592 -6.54 -6.95 4.45
CA ASP A 592 -5.12 -7.05 4.09
C ASP A 592 -4.78 -6.16 2.89
N PRO A 593 -4.11 -5.01 3.11
CA PRO A 593 -3.72 -4.11 2.03
C PRO A 593 -2.83 -4.77 0.95
N HIS A 594 -2.09 -5.84 1.27
CA HIS A 594 -1.25 -6.54 0.29
C HIS A 594 -2.04 -7.11 -0.89
N VAL A 595 -3.35 -7.38 -0.71
CA VAL A 595 -4.26 -7.81 -1.78
C VAL A 595 -4.30 -6.78 -2.92
N PHE A 596 -4.10 -5.50 -2.64
CA PHE A 596 -4.02 -4.46 -3.69
C PHE A 596 -2.90 -4.76 -4.69
N ASN A 597 -1.67 -5.01 -4.20
CA ASN A 597 -0.53 -5.35 -5.05
C ASN A 597 -0.72 -6.71 -5.72
N ARG A 598 -1.40 -7.67 -5.07
CA ARG A 598 -1.78 -8.95 -5.65
C ARG A 598 -2.64 -8.76 -6.91
N ILE A 599 -3.69 -7.94 -6.84
CA ILE A 599 -4.58 -7.65 -7.98
C ILE A 599 -3.81 -7.00 -9.14
N LEU A 600 -2.89 -6.08 -8.84
CA LEU A 600 -2.09 -5.40 -9.87
C LEU A 600 -1.26 -6.37 -10.71
N ILE A 601 -0.71 -7.42 -10.09
CA ILE A 601 0.25 -8.33 -10.72
C ILE A 601 -0.34 -9.69 -11.11
N ASP A 602 -1.61 -9.97 -10.80
CA ASP A 602 -2.25 -11.25 -11.09
C ASP A 602 -2.57 -11.38 -12.59
N PRO A 603 -1.92 -12.32 -13.31
CA PRO A 603 -2.23 -12.55 -14.73
C PRO A 603 -3.60 -13.18 -14.96
N GLU A 604 -4.20 -13.84 -13.96
CA GLU A 604 -5.53 -14.46 -14.12
C GLU A 604 -6.68 -13.43 -14.06
N LEU A 605 -6.38 -12.17 -13.73
CA LEU A 605 -7.31 -11.04 -13.76
C LEU A 605 -7.28 -10.26 -15.09
N ASP A 606 -6.50 -10.70 -16.08
CA ASP A 606 -6.34 -10.05 -17.39
C ASP A 606 -7.67 -9.65 -18.03
N ARG A 607 -8.67 -10.54 -17.96
CA ARG A 607 -10.01 -10.32 -18.52
C ARG A 607 -10.71 -9.07 -17.98
N GLY A 608 -10.63 -8.82 -16.67
CA GLY A 608 -11.28 -7.67 -16.03
C GLY A 608 -10.38 -6.46 -15.87
N ARG A 609 -9.13 -6.54 -16.32
CA ARG A 609 -8.06 -5.61 -15.96
C ARG A 609 -8.41 -4.15 -16.23
N VAL A 610 -9.06 -3.83 -17.35
CA VAL A 610 -9.47 -2.46 -17.70
C VAL A 610 -10.36 -1.84 -16.61
N GLN A 611 -11.40 -2.55 -16.15
CA GLN A 611 -12.30 -2.07 -15.10
C GLN A 611 -11.63 -2.07 -13.73
N LEU A 612 -10.85 -3.12 -13.42
CA LEU A 612 -10.14 -3.23 -12.15
C LEU A 612 -9.14 -2.08 -11.98
N MET A 613 -8.30 -1.80 -12.98
CA MET A 613 -7.29 -0.73 -12.92
C MET A 613 -7.91 0.67 -12.82
N SER A 614 -9.10 0.86 -13.41
CA SER A 614 -9.86 2.12 -13.27
C SER A 614 -10.39 2.27 -11.85
N SER A 615 -11.00 1.21 -11.29
CA SER A 615 -11.60 1.24 -9.95
C SER A 615 -10.53 1.37 -8.85
N LEU A 616 -9.40 0.67 -8.99
CA LEU A 616 -8.28 0.75 -8.04
C LEU A 616 -7.58 2.11 -8.03
N TRP A 617 -7.66 2.86 -9.14
CA TRP A 617 -7.04 4.18 -9.22
C TRP A 617 -7.68 5.16 -8.23
N GLU A 618 -9.00 5.14 -8.08
CA GLU A 618 -9.73 6.04 -7.17
C GLU A 618 -9.25 5.85 -5.73
N TRP A 619 -9.11 4.59 -5.31
CA TRP A 619 -8.63 4.22 -3.99
C TRP A 619 -7.16 4.57 -3.77
N TRP A 620 -6.35 4.39 -4.81
CA TRP A 620 -4.96 4.81 -4.76
C TRP A 620 -4.83 6.32 -4.61
N ALA A 621 -5.60 7.11 -5.36
CA ALA A 621 -5.57 8.56 -5.29
C ALA A 621 -6.02 9.09 -3.92
N GLU A 622 -7.06 8.49 -3.33
CA GLU A 622 -7.51 8.82 -1.98
C GLU A 622 -6.45 8.47 -0.92
N ALA A 623 -5.89 7.27 -0.99
CA ALA A 623 -4.84 6.83 -0.06
C ALA A 623 -3.54 7.64 -0.22
N GLU A 624 -3.20 8.07 -1.44
CA GLU A 624 -2.05 8.96 -1.69
C GLU A 624 -2.26 10.30 -1.00
N LYS A 625 -3.44 10.91 -1.18
CA LYS A 625 -3.78 12.18 -0.53
C LYS A 625 -3.69 12.08 0.99
N GLU A 626 -4.29 11.05 1.59
CA GLU A 626 -4.21 10.82 3.03
C GLU A 626 -2.76 10.58 3.50
N ALA A 627 -1.99 9.80 2.73
CA ALA A 627 -0.58 9.54 3.06
C ALA A 627 0.27 10.81 3.03
N VAL A 628 0.02 11.75 2.11
CA VAL A 628 0.72 13.05 2.07
C VAL A 628 0.50 13.82 3.38
N GLU A 629 -0.73 13.89 3.89
CA GLU A 629 -1.04 14.54 5.16
C GLU A 629 -0.37 13.82 6.35
N VAL A 630 -0.35 12.49 6.34
CA VAL A 630 0.30 11.69 7.40
C VAL A 630 1.83 11.83 7.37
N ARG A 631 2.46 12.00 6.21
CA ARG A 631 3.92 12.25 6.11
C ARG A 631 4.31 13.48 6.94
N GLU A 632 3.55 14.57 6.80
CA GLU A 632 3.79 15.79 7.60
C GLU A 632 3.61 15.54 9.10
N ARG A 633 2.62 14.71 9.47
CA ARG A 633 2.41 14.31 10.87
C ARG A 633 3.56 13.50 11.44
N VAL A 634 4.12 12.57 10.67
CA VAL A 634 5.30 11.76 11.08
C VAL A 634 6.53 12.64 11.28
N ILE A 635 6.73 13.66 10.44
CA ILE A 635 7.79 14.66 10.64
C ILE A 635 7.60 15.38 11.98
N LYS A 636 6.39 15.88 12.26
CA LYS A 636 6.05 16.53 13.55
C LYS A 636 6.26 15.61 14.76
N LEU A 637 5.87 14.33 14.66
CA LEU A 637 6.08 13.33 15.72
C LEU A 637 7.57 13.06 15.97
N THR A 638 8.39 13.08 14.91
CA THR A 638 9.86 12.96 15.05
C THR A 638 10.43 14.13 15.82
N GLU A 639 10.01 15.36 15.50
CA GLU A 639 10.44 16.55 16.23
C GLU A 639 9.95 16.54 17.69
N ASP A 640 8.73 16.08 17.95
CA ASP A 640 8.17 15.99 19.30
C ASP A 640 8.94 15.03 20.20
N ILE A 641 9.34 13.86 19.68
CA ILE A 641 10.15 12.91 20.44
C ILE A 641 11.53 13.46 20.78
N GLY A 642 12.20 14.10 19.83
CA GLY A 642 13.49 14.77 20.08
C GLY A 642 13.41 15.91 21.10
N LYS A 643 12.22 16.50 21.28
CA LYS A 643 11.98 17.52 22.31
C LYS A 643 11.64 16.93 23.67
N ARG A 644 10.91 15.82 23.75
CA ARG A 644 10.42 15.22 25.00
C ARG A 644 11.44 14.35 25.72
N PHE A 645 12.10 13.47 24.98
CA PHE A 645 12.96 12.42 25.54
C PHE A 645 14.42 12.67 25.16
N ASP A 646 15.33 12.48 26.11
CA ASP A 646 16.76 12.48 25.83
C ASP A 646 17.18 11.15 25.19
N GLU A 647 18.33 11.13 24.49
CA GLU A 647 18.84 9.93 23.80
C GLU A 647 19.10 8.75 24.74
N SER A 648 19.33 9.01 26.03
CA SER A 648 19.52 8.00 27.07
C SER A 648 18.22 7.34 27.55
N HIS A 649 17.05 7.84 27.13
CA HIS A 649 15.76 7.29 27.56
C HIS A 649 15.45 5.98 26.83
N PRO A 650 15.03 4.89 27.53
CA PRO A 650 14.81 3.57 26.91
C PRO A 650 13.81 3.57 25.74
N TYR A 651 12.83 4.47 25.77
CA TYR A 651 11.83 4.61 24.70
C TYR A 651 12.36 5.33 23.45
N PHE A 652 13.39 6.17 23.56
CA PHE A 652 13.83 7.06 22.48
C PHE A 652 14.36 6.28 21.26
N GLU A 653 15.22 5.27 21.49
CA GLU A 653 15.81 4.46 20.42
C GLU A 653 14.72 3.71 19.65
N THR A 654 13.87 2.96 20.35
CA THR A 654 12.78 2.19 19.74
C THR A 654 11.78 3.07 18.98
N ALA A 655 11.48 4.26 19.50
CA ALA A 655 10.56 5.18 18.86
C ALA A 655 11.18 5.85 17.62
N SER A 656 12.48 6.14 17.65
CA SER A 656 13.22 6.71 16.52
C SER A 656 13.35 5.71 15.36
N GLU A 657 13.64 4.44 15.65
CA GLU A 657 13.66 3.38 14.63
C GLU A 657 12.31 3.21 13.94
N GLU A 658 11.22 3.22 14.71
CA GLU A 658 9.87 3.09 14.17
C GLU A 658 9.47 4.29 13.31
N LEU A 659 9.78 5.52 13.74
CA LEU A 659 9.55 6.72 12.94
C LEU A 659 10.38 6.74 11.65
N GLU A 660 11.62 6.27 11.69
CA GLU A 660 12.46 6.16 10.49
C GLU A 660 11.88 5.11 9.51
N ARG A 661 11.32 4.01 10.04
CA ARG A 661 10.57 3.04 9.23
C ARG A 661 9.34 3.68 8.58
N LEU A 662 8.57 4.50 9.32
CA LEU A 662 7.42 5.21 8.78
C LEU A 662 7.83 6.23 7.71
N LYS A 663 8.92 6.98 7.91
CA LYS A 663 9.45 7.90 6.88
C LYS A 663 9.80 7.18 5.59
N LYS A 664 10.45 6.01 5.68
CA LYS A 664 10.75 5.18 4.50
C LYS A 664 9.49 4.74 3.76
N LEU A 665 8.45 4.31 4.49
CA LEU A 665 7.15 3.99 3.89
C LEU A 665 6.50 5.22 3.23
N GLY A 666 6.64 6.40 3.83
CA GLY A 666 6.18 7.66 3.25
C GLY A 666 6.95 8.08 2.00
N ALA A 667 8.19 7.64 1.80
CA ALA A 667 8.93 7.92 0.57
C ALA A 667 8.48 7.04 -0.60
N THR A 668 8.00 5.82 -0.33
CA THR A 668 7.60 4.86 -1.36
C THR A 668 6.20 5.18 -1.91
N ASN A 669 6.10 5.34 -3.23
CA ASN A 669 4.85 5.47 -3.96
C ASN A 669 4.24 4.09 -4.25
N ASN A 670 3.54 3.55 -3.25
CA ASN A 670 2.84 2.27 -3.29
C ASN A 670 1.61 2.31 -2.37
N PHE A 671 0.46 1.81 -2.81
CA PHE A 671 -0.77 1.79 -2.01
C PHE A 671 -0.57 1.13 -0.64
N VAL A 672 0.14 -0.01 -0.62
CA VAL A 672 0.38 -0.75 0.62
C VAL A 672 1.27 0.07 1.57
N ALA A 673 2.28 0.76 1.04
CA ALA A 673 3.11 1.66 1.83
C ALA A 673 2.29 2.80 2.44
N PHE A 674 1.36 3.38 1.68
CA PHE A 674 0.44 4.41 2.16
C PHE A 674 -0.41 3.91 3.33
N ARG A 675 -1.08 2.76 3.18
CA ARG A 675 -1.92 2.20 4.24
C ARG A 675 -1.12 1.79 5.48
N LEU A 676 0.08 1.25 5.30
CA LEU A 676 0.98 0.92 6.41
C LEU A 676 1.50 2.17 7.13
N LEU A 677 1.79 3.25 6.40
CA LEU A 677 2.15 4.55 6.97
C LEU A 677 1.01 5.11 7.81
N ILE A 678 -0.22 5.14 7.27
CA ILE A 678 -1.40 5.68 7.95
C ILE A 678 -1.66 4.93 9.26
N ARG A 679 -1.81 3.59 9.19
CA ARG A 679 -2.04 2.74 10.38
C ARG A 679 -0.87 2.80 11.37
N GLY A 680 0.35 2.82 10.85
CA GLY A 680 1.56 2.86 11.66
C GLY A 680 1.70 4.17 12.43
N ALA A 681 1.44 5.31 11.79
CA ALA A 681 1.48 6.63 12.42
C ALA A 681 0.38 6.80 13.48
N GLU A 682 -0.83 6.29 13.25
CA GLU A 682 -1.91 6.30 14.24
C GLU A 682 -1.55 5.46 15.48
N LYS A 683 -1.09 4.22 15.26
CA LYS A 683 -0.65 3.34 16.34
C LYS A 683 0.51 3.94 17.13
N PHE A 684 1.46 4.55 16.43
CA PHE A 684 2.60 5.22 17.04
C PHE A 684 2.16 6.41 17.89
N GLY A 685 1.28 7.28 17.37
CA GLY A 685 0.74 8.41 18.12
C GLY A 685 0.04 7.97 19.41
N SER A 686 -0.79 6.92 19.34
CA SER A 686 -1.43 6.34 20.52
C SER A 686 -0.43 5.76 21.53
N SER A 687 0.58 5.04 21.05
CA SER A 687 1.66 4.51 21.90
C SER A 687 2.47 5.62 22.59
N LEU A 688 2.76 6.71 21.87
CA LEU A 688 3.48 7.87 22.40
C LEU A 688 2.65 8.54 23.50
N ASP A 689 1.36 8.77 23.25
CA ASP A 689 0.45 9.36 24.24
C ASP A 689 0.35 8.53 25.52
N ASP A 690 0.32 7.20 25.39
CA ASP A 690 0.26 6.31 26.55
C ASP A 690 1.58 6.27 27.33
N GLU A 691 2.72 6.32 26.64
CA GLU A 691 4.02 6.41 27.31
C GLU A 691 4.20 7.77 28.00
N VAL A 692 3.81 8.87 27.36
CA VAL A 692 3.80 10.21 27.99
C VAL A 692 2.90 10.22 29.23
N LYS A 693 1.72 9.60 29.20
CA LYS A 693 0.85 9.48 30.40
C LYS A 693 1.51 8.66 31.51
N ARG A 694 2.22 7.57 31.18
CA ARG A 694 2.95 6.77 32.17
C ARG A 694 4.07 7.57 32.81
N GLU A 695 4.84 8.31 32.02
CA GLU A 695 5.90 9.17 32.54
C GLU A 695 5.35 10.33 33.36
N ILE A 696 4.26 10.98 32.96
CA ILE A 696 3.60 12.00 33.78
C ILE A 696 3.19 11.41 35.15
N LYS A 697 2.69 10.17 35.19
CA LYS A 697 2.36 9.50 36.46
C LYS A 697 3.63 9.23 37.30
N ARG A 698 4.74 8.79 36.67
CA ARG A 698 6.03 8.59 37.35
C ARG A 698 6.57 9.90 37.90
N ILE A 699 6.55 10.97 37.12
CA ILE A 699 6.94 12.33 37.51
C ILE A 699 6.13 12.77 38.73
N ASN A 700 4.79 12.65 38.69
CA ASN A 700 3.94 13.05 39.80
C ASN A 700 4.19 12.23 41.06
N ALA A 701 4.37 10.91 40.95
CA ALA A 701 4.70 10.05 42.08
C ALA A 701 6.07 10.38 42.68
N ASN A 702 7.09 10.62 41.85
CA ASN A 702 8.42 11.02 42.30
C ASN A 702 8.35 12.41 42.95
N LEU A 703 7.63 13.38 42.39
CA LEU A 703 7.42 14.68 43.01
C LEU A 703 6.73 14.60 44.37
N GLU A 704 5.75 13.71 44.53
CA GLU A 704 5.07 13.50 45.81
C GLU A 704 6.05 12.92 46.84
N TYR A 705 6.83 11.92 46.45
CA TYR A 705 7.88 11.33 47.28
C TYR A 705 8.95 12.36 47.68
N GLN A 706 9.48 13.13 46.73
CA GLN A 706 10.46 14.18 46.98
C GLN A 706 9.87 15.33 47.81
N ALA A 707 8.60 15.72 47.57
CA ALA A 707 7.92 16.72 48.38
C ALA A 707 7.76 16.27 49.85
N ASP A 708 7.46 14.99 50.09
CA ASP A 708 7.39 14.46 51.45
C ASP A 708 8.77 14.39 52.11
N ARG A 709 9.84 14.05 51.36
CA ARG A 709 11.23 14.16 51.86
C ARG A 709 11.57 15.60 52.24
N VAL A 710 11.26 16.58 51.39
CA VAL A 710 11.49 18.00 51.66
C VAL A 710 10.69 18.48 52.88
N ARG A 711 9.43 18.05 53.04
CA ARG A 711 8.62 18.35 54.24
C ARG A 711 9.22 17.76 55.50
N ASN A 712 9.74 16.54 55.46
CA ASN A 712 10.42 15.93 56.60
C ASN A 712 11.70 16.69 56.96
N ILE A 713 12.49 17.09 55.95
CA ILE A 713 13.68 17.92 56.14
C ILE A 713 13.31 19.29 56.74
N GLN A 714 12.22 19.92 56.28
CA GLN A 714 11.71 21.18 56.83
C GLN A 714 11.33 21.04 58.29
N LYS A 715 10.53 19.99 58.61
CA LYS A 715 10.10 19.69 59.97
C LYS A 715 11.31 19.56 60.88
N GLU A 716 12.36 18.89 60.45
CA GLU A 716 13.56 18.69 61.26
C GLU A 716 14.46 19.95 61.34
N ALA A 717 14.55 20.75 60.28
CA ALA A 717 15.35 21.97 60.25
C ALA A 717 14.73 23.13 61.04
N ALA A 718 13.40 23.18 61.15
CA ALA A 718 12.68 24.18 61.96
C ALA A 718 13.11 24.18 63.45
N TRP A 719 13.70 23.09 63.93
CA TRP A 719 14.19 22.93 65.30
C TRP A 719 15.60 23.47 65.55
N PHE A 720 16.26 24.05 64.55
CA PHE A 720 17.67 24.40 64.69
C PHE A 720 17.88 25.78 65.34
N PRO A 721 18.59 25.87 66.49
CA PRO A 721 18.64 27.09 67.31
C PRO A 721 19.54 28.22 66.76
N PHE A 722 20.27 28.01 65.67
CA PHE A 722 21.20 29.00 65.11
C PHE A 722 20.87 29.37 63.66
N PRO A 723 20.14 30.48 63.42
CA PRO A 723 19.70 30.90 62.08
C PRO A 723 20.83 31.16 61.08
N ARG A 724 22.02 31.60 61.56
CA ARG A 724 23.16 31.94 60.70
C ARG A 724 23.77 30.74 59.97
N LEU A 725 23.64 29.53 60.51
CA LEU A 725 24.13 28.29 59.90
C LEU A 725 23.13 27.70 58.88
N LEU A 726 21.93 28.28 58.75
CA LEU A 726 20.87 27.83 57.85
C LEU A 726 20.81 28.60 56.51
N LEU A 727 21.69 29.57 56.26
CA LEU A 727 21.59 30.41 55.05
C LEU A 727 21.70 29.61 53.75
N GLU A 728 22.72 28.75 53.62
CA GLU A 728 22.88 27.88 52.44
C GLU A 728 21.83 26.76 52.41
N PHE A 729 21.43 26.25 53.58
CA PHE A 729 20.36 25.26 53.71
C PHE A 729 19.02 25.81 53.20
N ASN A 730 18.66 27.03 53.57
CA ASN A 730 17.44 27.71 53.12
C ASN A 730 17.46 27.99 51.62
N LYS A 731 18.64 28.24 51.03
CA LYS A 731 18.78 28.44 49.58
C LYS A 731 18.44 27.17 48.80
N ASP A 732 19.03 26.03 49.19
CA ASP A 732 18.75 24.74 48.55
C ASP A 732 17.32 24.26 48.84
N PHE A 733 16.80 24.52 50.05
CA PHE A 733 15.41 24.23 50.41
C PHE A 733 14.39 25.01 49.57
N ASN A 734 14.55 26.34 49.46
CA ASN A 734 13.67 27.17 48.66
C ASN A 734 13.73 26.78 47.18
N PHE A 735 14.92 26.43 46.67
CA PHE A 735 15.05 25.91 45.31
C PHE A 735 14.19 24.65 45.09
N CYS A 736 14.28 23.65 45.98
CA CYS A 736 13.46 22.44 45.88
C CYS A 736 11.96 22.77 45.92
N VAL A 737 11.51 23.64 46.85
CA VAL A 737 10.10 24.03 46.97
C VAL A 737 9.61 24.77 45.73
N ASP A 738 10.38 25.75 45.25
CA ASP A 738 10.03 26.55 44.07
C ASP A 738 9.93 25.67 42.82
N LYS A 739 10.88 24.75 42.63
CA LYS A 739 10.88 23.83 41.49
C LYS A 739 9.77 22.78 41.57
N ILE A 740 9.50 22.21 42.75
CA ILE A 740 8.36 21.29 42.95
C ILE A 740 7.04 22.00 42.63
N ASN A 741 6.85 23.23 43.11
CA ASN A 741 5.65 24.02 42.82
C ASN A 741 5.55 24.40 41.34
N TRP A 742 6.68 24.74 40.71
CA TRP A 742 6.72 24.99 39.28
C TRP A 742 6.24 23.74 38.51
N VAL A 743 6.81 22.56 38.77
CA VAL A 743 6.44 21.34 38.05
C VAL A 743 4.95 20.99 38.25
N LYS A 744 4.40 21.17 39.45
CA LYS A 744 2.98 20.91 39.75
C LYS A 744 2.00 21.85 39.02
N THR A 745 2.43 23.05 38.67
CA THR A 745 1.57 24.06 38.04
C THR A 745 1.66 24.08 36.52
N GLN A 746 2.66 23.43 35.93
CA GLN A 746 2.82 23.38 34.48
C GLN A 746 1.96 22.32 33.79
N HIS A 747 1.61 22.56 32.52
CA HIS A 747 1.02 21.57 31.65
C HIS A 747 2.08 20.60 31.13
N LEU A 748 2.22 19.46 31.81
CA LEU A 748 3.20 18.40 31.45
C LEU A 748 2.91 17.70 30.10
N LYS A 749 1.81 18.06 29.43
CA LYS A 749 1.54 17.64 28.04
C LYS A 749 2.40 18.38 27.03
N ASP A 750 2.89 19.58 27.33
CA ASP A 750 3.78 20.32 26.44
C ASP A 750 5.20 19.73 26.51
N ALA A 751 5.83 19.50 25.36
CA ALA A 751 7.13 18.83 25.27
C ALA A 751 8.24 19.54 26.05
N ASP A 752 8.31 20.87 25.93
CA ASP A 752 9.34 21.67 26.61
C ASP A 752 9.18 21.66 28.13
N ASN A 753 7.94 21.69 28.62
CA ASN A 753 7.63 21.62 30.04
C ASN A 753 7.92 20.23 30.59
N PHE A 754 7.55 19.19 29.84
CA PHE A 754 7.84 17.79 30.18
C PHE A 754 9.34 17.54 30.36
N ARG A 755 10.18 17.95 29.40
CA ARG A 755 11.63 17.78 29.50
C ARG A 755 12.26 18.58 30.63
N LYS A 756 11.82 19.82 30.84
CA LYS A 756 12.27 20.64 31.98
C LYS A 756 11.91 19.97 33.32
N SER A 757 10.73 19.38 33.43
CA SER A 757 10.29 18.69 34.64
C SER A 757 11.14 17.46 34.97
N ILE A 758 11.54 16.67 33.96
CA ILE A 758 12.46 15.54 34.16
C ILE A 758 13.81 16.03 34.70
N ARG A 759 14.40 17.07 34.08
CA ARG A 759 15.67 17.64 34.57
C ARG A 759 15.56 18.18 35.99
N TYR A 760 14.45 18.87 36.30
CA TYR A 760 14.24 19.36 37.65
C TYR A 760 14.08 18.25 38.67
N LEU A 761 13.54 17.08 38.32
CA LEU A 761 13.48 15.94 39.25
C LEU A 761 14.88 15.49 39.68
N ASP A 762 15.80 15.34 38.72
CA ASP A 762 17.18 14.95 39.01
C ASP A 762 17.89 16.02 39.86
N GLU A 763 17.73 17.30 39.51
CA GLU A 763 18.29 18.42 40.28
C GLU A 763 17.68 18.51 41.70
N ILE A 764 16.38 18.27 41.86
CA ILE A 764 15.70 18.25 43.16
C ILE A 764 16.25 17.10 44.00
N GLU A 765 16.42 15.91 43.43
CA GLU A 765 16.93 14.74 44.14
C GLU A 765 18.36 14.96 44.65
N GLU A 766 19.27 15.45 43.81
CA GLU A 766 20.65 15.77 44.20
C GLU A 766 20.68 16.80 45.34
N ARG A 767 19.83 17.82 45.27
CA ARG A 767 19.73 18.86 46.32
C ARG A 767 19.11 18.33 47.59
N ILE A 768 18.13 17.43 47.52
CA ILE A 768 17.54 16.76 48.69
C ILE A 768 18.59 15.89 49.39
N ASP A 769 19.40 15.14 48.64
CA ASP A 769 20.48 14.32 49.21
C ASP A 769 21.54 15.20 49.89
N ALA A 770 21.91 16.33 49.27
CA ALA A 770 22.79 17.33 49.88
C ALA A 770 22.18 17.93 51.17
N LEU A 771 20.87 18.23 51.17
CA LEU A 771 20.15 18.71 52.34
C LEU A 771 20.12 17.66 53.45
N GLN A 772 19.89 16.38 53.13
CA GLN A 772 19.93 15.28 54.11
C GLN A 772 21.32 15.11 54.71
N GLY A 773 22.38 15.13 53.89
CA GLY A 773 23.77 15.07 54.37
C GLY A 773 24.09 16.22 55.32
N ARG A 774 23.72 17.45 54.96
CA ARG A 774 23.88 18.62 55.83
C ARG A 774 23.05 18.51 57.10
N LEU A 775 21.83 17.98 57.02
CA LEU A 775 20.97 17.81 58.17
C LEU A 775 21.57 16.87 59.22
N VAL A 776 22.29 15.82 58.80
CA VAL A 776 23.06 14.96 59.72
C VAL A 776 24.14 15.77 60.46
N THR A 777 24.87 16.63 59.74
CA THR A 777 25.90 17.48 60.37
C THR A 777 25.28 18.49 61.35
N LEU A 778 24.15 19.10 60.99
CA LEU A 778 23.40 19.99 61.87
C LEU A 778 22.86 19.25 63.10
N ARG A 779 22.38 18.02 62.94
CA ARG A 779 21.93 17.17 64.06
C ARG A 779 23.06 16.92 65.07
N ILE A 780 24.27 16.65 64.59
CA ILE A 780 25.46 16.45 65.44
C ILE A 780 25.80 17.75 66.19
N ILE A 781 25.80 18.91 65.52
CA ILE A 781 26.09 20.21 66.13
C ILE A 781 25.04 20.57 67.19
N ARG A 782 23.75 20.35 66.88
CA ARG A 782 22.63 20.60 67.81
C ARG A 782 22.74 19.72 69.05
N ASP A 783 22.91 18.40 68.86
CA ASP A 783 22.98 17.47 69.97
C ASP A 783 24.24 17.73 70.82
N GLY A 784 25.36 18.11 70.21
CA GLY A 784 26.56 18.55 70.92
C GLY A 784 26.38 19.84 71.72
N THR A 785 25.71 20.85 71.16
CA THR A 785 25.45 22.12 71.86
C THR A 785 24.44 21.97 73.01
N LEU A 786 23.36 21.21 72.81
CA LEU A 786 22.42 20.85 73.88
C LEU A 786 23.11 20.08 75.02
N PHE A 787 24.03 19.17 74.67
CA PHE A 787 24.80 18.42 75.66
C PHE A 787 25.72 19.34 76.47
N VAL A 788 26.43 20.27 75.82
CA VAL A 788 27.30 21.26 76.50
C VAL A 788 26.49 22.20 77.40
N LEU A 789 25.32 22.67 76.96
CA LEU A 789 24.44 23.51 77.77
C LEU A 789 23.90 22.78 79.00
N MET A 790 23.51 21.50 78.86
CA MET A 790 23.10 20.66 79.99
C MET A 790 24.26 20.39 80.95
N LEU A 791 25.45 20.07 80.41
CA LEU A 791 26.66 19.86 81.19
C LEU A 791 27.01 21.11 81.98
N GLY A 792 27.01 22.28 81.36
CA GLY A 792 27.26 23.56 82.03
C GLY A 792 26.26 23.86 83.14
N ARG A 793 24.95 23.69 82.88
CA ARG A 793 23.91 23.89 83.91
C ARG A 793 24.06 22.93 85.09
N ASN A 794 24.28 21.64 84.82
CA ASN A 794 24.46 20.63 85.86
C ASN A 794 25.76 20.87 86.64
N PHE A 795 26.83 21.27 85.95
CA PHE A 795 28.11 21.62 86.55
C PHE A 795 27.97 22.79 87.52
N ILE A 796 27.35 23.90 87.09
CA ILE A 796 27.10 25.05 87.97
C ILE A 796 26.30 24.61 89.19
N TRP A 797 25.24 23.81 89.03
CA TRP A 797 24.43 23.34 90.17
C TRP A 797 25.22 22.47 91.15
N PHE A 798 26.02 21.53 90.64
CA PHE A 798 26.85 20.67 91.47
C PHE A 798 27.99 21.44 92.14
N GLU A 799 28.57 22.41 91.47
CA GLU A 799 29.61 23.28 92.02
C GLU A 799 29.03 24.21 93.09
N LEU A 800 27.81 24.73 92.93
CA LEU A 800 27.12 25.56 93.93
C LEU A 800 26.78 24.75 95.19
N ILE A 801 26.27 23.52 95.04
CA ILE A 801 26.11 22.58 96.17
C ILE A 801 27.46 22.27 96.80
N GLY A 802 28.47 21.97 95.98
CA GLY A 802 29.80 21.60 96.43
C GLY A 802 30.50 22.69 97.24
N LEU A 803 30.44 23.93 96.76
CA LEU A 803 30.93 25.12 97.46
C LEU A 803 30.12 25.42 98.71
N GLY A 804 28.79 25.27 98.68
CA GLY A 804 27.93 25.41 99.85
C GLY A 804 28.25 24.39 100.95
N LEU A 805 28.46 23.13 100.57
CA LEU A 805 28.93 22.08 101.47
C LEU A 805 30.32 22.38 102.00
N ALA A 806 31.26 22.83 101.17
CA ALA A 806 32.60 23.24 101.61
C ALA A 806 32.53 24.39 102.63
N LEU A 807 31.65 25.37 102.41
CA LEU A 807 31.47 26.54 103.28
C LEU A 807 30.88 26.21 104.64
N VAL A 808 30.11 25.12 104.77
CA VAL A 808 29.56 24.63 106.05
C VAL A 808 30.48 23.57 106.70
N SER A 809 31.05 22.67 105.90
CA SER A 809 31.88 21.56 106.39
C SER A 809 33.24 22.03 106.89
N ILE A 810 33.85 23.07 106.31
CA ILE A 810 35.13 23.61 106.79
C ILE A 810 34.99 24.23 108.20
N PRO A 811 34.04 25.15 108.46
CA PRO A 811 33.79 25.65 109.83
C PRO A 811 33.31 24.55 110.78
N GLY A 812 32.50 23.60 110.30
CA GLY A 812 32.04 22.45 111.08
C GLY A 812 33.18 21.54 111.53
N LEU A 813 34.11 21.20 110.63
CA LEU A 813 35.33 20.45 110.96
C LEU A 813 36.18 21.20 111.97
N ILE A 814 36.34 22.52 111.81
CA ILE A 814 37.12 23.35 112.75
C ILE A 814 36.46 23.42 114.14
N TYR A 815 35.12 23.47 114.20
CA TYR A 815 34.35 23.53 115.44
C TYR A 815 34.33 22.19 116.20
N PHE A 816 34.07 21.08 115.51
CA PHE A 816 34.00 19.75 116.14
C PHE A 816 35.36 19.13 116.47
N THR A 817 36.46 19.63 115.89
CA THR A 817 37.82 19.13 116.17
C THR A 817 38.57 19.97 117.21
N ARG A 818 37.90 20.90 117.88
CA ARG A 818 38.52 21.85 118.83
C ARG A 818 39.19 21.17 120.03
N ASP A 819 38.68 20.01 120.43
CA ASP A 819 39.14 19.27 121.62
C ASP A 819 40.02 18.04 121.30
N VAL A 820 40.36 17.80 120.03
CA VAL A 820 41.21 16.68 119.61
C VAL A 820 42.65 17.16 119.44
N GLN A 821 43.51 16.88 120.41
CA GLN A 821 44.97 17.12 120.32
C GLN A 821 45.69 15.84 119.91
N GLY A 822 46.58 15.93 118.90
CA GLY A 822 47.52 14.85 118.52
C GLY A 822 47.43 14.30 117.09
N ASN A 823 46.68 14.90 116.18
CA ASN A 823 46.54 14.40 114.80
C ASN A 823 47.21 15.35 113.78
N TRP A 824 48.29 14.92 113.11
CA TRP A 824 49.10 15.77 112.20
C TRP A 824 48.22 16.48 111.16
N ILE A 825 47.18 15.79 110.66
CA ILE A 825 46.35 16.26 109.53
C ILE A 825 45.56 17.50 109.96
N LEU A 826 45.11 17.54 111.22
CA LEU A 826 44.39 18.66 111.79
C LEU A 826 45.32 19.87 112.05
N ASP A 827 46.60 19.64 112.34
CA ASP A 827 47.58 20.70 112.56
C ASP A 827 48.02 21.38 111.25
N VAL A 828 48.16 20.61 110.15
CA VAL A 828 48.42 21.16 108.80
C VAL A 828 47.22 21.97 108.29
N ILE A 829 45.99 21.50 108.54
CA ILE A 829 44.77 22.24 108.19
C ILE A 829 44.66 23.54 109.00
N ARG A 830 45.10 23.58 110.27
CA ARG A 830 45.11 24.79 111.10
C ARG A 830 46.21 25.78 110.72
N GLY A 831 47.38 25.31 110.28
CA GLY A 831 48.51 26.16 109.90
C GLY A 831 48.41 26.80 108.51
N GLN A 832 47.73 26.14 107.57
CA GLN A 832 47.60 26.59 106.17
C GLN A 832 46.14 26.55 105.68
N GLN A 833 45.24 27.12 106.47
CA GLN A 833 43.80 27.16 106.19
C GLN A 833 43.47 27.66 104.77
N TRP A 834 44.24 28.64 104.28
CA TRP A 834 44.00 29.24 102.97
C TRP A 834 44.43 28.35 101.79
N GLU A 835 45.60 27.72 101.86
CA GLU A 835 46.12 26.81 100.82
C GLU A 835 45.27 25.53 100.73
N PHE A 836 44.88 24.98 101.87
CA PHE A 836 44.03 23.78 101.93
C PHE A 836 42.62 24.05 101.38
N THR A 837 42.04 25.21 101.68
CA THR A 837 40.74 25.62 101.12
C THR A 837 40.81 25.75 99.60
N LYS A 838 41.90 26.32 99.06
CA LYS A 838 42.11 26.41 97.60
C LYS A 838 42.26 25.03 96.94
N GLY A 839 43.07 24.15 97.53
CA GLY A 839 43.27 22.79 97.01
C GLY A 839 41.99 21.96 97.02
N LEU A 840 41.20 22.07 98.09
CA LEU A 840 39.92 21.36 98.22
C LEU A 840 38.89 21.87 97.21
N VAL A 841 38.79 23.19 96.99
CA VAL A 841 37.89 23.77 95.98
C VAL A 841 38.24 23.28 94.56
N ILE A 842 39.54 23.19 94.21
CA ILE A 842 39.97 22.70 92.89
C ILE A 842 39.60 21.23 92.69
N ILE A 843 39.90 20.37 93.67
CA ILE A 843 39.57 18.93 93.59
C ILE A 843 38.05 18.74 93.49
N LEU A 844 37.30 19.52 94.28
CA LEU A 844 35.85 19.45 94.31
C LEU A 844 35.23 19.95 92.99
N GLY A 845 35.82 20.98 92.36
CA GLY A 845 35.47 21.42 91.00
C GLY A 845 35.65 20.32 89.95
N ILE A 846 36.78 19.60 89.96
CA ILE A 846 37.03 18.48 89.03
C ILE A 846 36.00 17.34 89.25
N LEU A 847 35.70 17.02 90.51
CA LEU A 847 34.71 16.01 90.88
C LEU A 847 33.29 16.40 90.45
N CYS A 848 32.91 17.68 90.64
CA CYS A 848 31.64 18.23 90.18
C CYS A 848 31.52 18.18 88.65
N LEU A 849 32.61 18.44 87.90
CA LEU A 849 32.62 18.32 86.44
C LEU A 849 32.41 16.87 85.98
N ALA A 850 33.11 15.91 86.60
CA ALA A 850 32.95 14.49 86.29
C ALA A 850 31.53 14.00 86.58
N MET A 851 30.97 14.37 87.74
CA MET A 851 29.59 14.05 88.13
C MET A 851 28.55 14.72 87.21
N ALA A 852 28.79 15.98 86.82
CA ALA A 852 27.95 16.69 85.86
C ALA A 852 27.97 16.03 84.48
N ALA A 853 29.12 15.58 84.00
CA ALA A 853 29.25 14.87 82.73
C ALA A 853 28.49 13.53 82.75
N ILE A 854 28.66 12.73 83.81
CA ILE A 854 27.95 11.44 83.99
C ILE A 854 26.43 11.65 84.05
N LYS A 855 25.96 12.59 84.89
CA LYS A 855 24.53 12.88 84.99
C LYS A 855 23.96 13.42 83.69
N SER A 856 24.70 14.28 82.99
CA SER A 856 24.27 14.81 81.70
C SER A 856 24.16 13.69 80.67
N ALA A 857 25.12 12.76 80.60
CA ALA A 857 25.04 11.59 79.71
C ALA A 857 23.82 10.69 80.01
N PHE A 858 23.53 10.37 81.27
CA PHE A 858 22.37 9.54 81.64
C PHE A 858 21.02 10.23 81.42
N THR A 859 20.94 11.54 81.61
CA THR A 859 19.67 12.28 81.51
C THR A 859 19.43 12.90 80.13
N PHE A 860 20.45 12.90 79.26
CA PHE A 860 20.39 13.54 77.95
C PHE A 860 19.25 13.02 77.10
N GLU A 861 19.11 11.71 76.92
CA GLU A 861 18.07 11.14 76.04
C GLU A 861 16.66 11.41 76.55
N LYS A 862 16.43 11.24 77.87
CA LYS A 862 15.12 11.47 78.47
C LYS A 862 14.71 12.94 78.36
N ARG A 863 15.63 13.85 78.69
CA ARG A 863 15.37 15.29 78.67
C ARG A 863 15.29 15.85 77.26
N LYS A 864 16.04 15.28 76.32
CA LYS A 864 15.93 15.54 74.88
C LYS A 864 14.52 15.19 74.38
N ARG A 865 13.95 14.05 74.78
CA ARG A 865 12.57 13.68 74.44
C ARG A 865 11.54 14.63 75.05
N GLU A 866 11.65 14.93 76.35
CA GLU A 866 10.72 15.85 77.03
C GLU A 866 10.75 17.27 76.43
N LEU A 867 11.94 17.80 76.09
CA LEU A 867 12.08 19.09 75.39
C LEU A 867 11.45 19.06 74.00
N PHE A 868 11.53 17.94 73.28
CA PHE A 868 10.92 17.81 71.97
C PHE A 868 9.39 17.72 72.04
N GLU A 869 8.84 16.98 73.01
CA GLU A 869 7.38 16.88 73.19
C GLU A 869 6.74 18.22 73.60
N GLN A 870 7.37 18.98 74.50
CA GLN A 870 6.84 20.27 74.95
C GLN A 870 6.82 21.35 73.86
N LEU A 871 7.83 21.37 73.00
CA LEU A 871 7.92 22.35 71.90
C LEU A 871 7.08 21.92 70.67
N ASP A 872 6.82 20.63 70.49
CA ASP A 872 5.88 20.12 69.49
C ASP A 872 4.45 20.62 69.78
N GLU A 873 4.09 20.72 71.06
CA GLU A 873 2.84 21.32 71.51
C GLU A 873 2.81 22.84 71.25
N GLU A 874 3.87 23.59 71.57
CA GLU A 874 3.94 25.05 71.31
C GLU A 874 3.90 25.41 69.81
N MET A 875 4.51 24.59 68.93
CA MET A 875 4.49 24.83 67.49
C MET A 875 3.13 24.48 66.84
N ARG A 876 2.39 23.50 67.39
CA ARG A 876 1.00 23.25 66.98
C ARG A 876 0.10 24.45 67.27
N ASP A 877 0.37 25.19 68.34
CA ASP A 877 -0.38 26.38 68.72
C ASP A 877 0.01 27.64 67.93
N THR A 878 1.22 27.70 67.36
CA THR A 878 1.76 28.90 66.68
C THR A 878 1.80 28.82 65.15
N ALA A 879 1.51 27.68 64.54
CA ALA A 879 1.52 27.55 63.08
C ALA A 879 0.33 28.29 62.43
N PRO A 880 0.54 29.32 61.57
CA PRO A 880 -0.54 29.81 60.72
C PRO A 880 -0.95 28.70 59.75
N ARG A 881 -2.26 28.44 59.67
CA ARG A 881 -2.85 27.58 58.62
C ARG A 881 -2.56 28.17 57.23
N ARG A 882 -1.41 27.83 56.67
CA ARG A 882 -1.14 27.91 55.24
C ARG A 882 -0.47 26.62 54.83
N TYR A 883 -1.29 25.61 54.57
CA TYR A 883 -1.40 24.90 53.30
C TYR A 883 -2.80 24.27 53.26
#